data_AF-A0A8J9YZJ5-F1
#
_entry.id   AF-A0A8J9YZJ5-F1
#
_cell.length_a   1.000
_cell.length_b   1.000
_cell.length_c   1.000
_cell.angle_alpha   90.00
_cell.angle_beta   90.00
_cell.angle_gamma   90.00
#
_symmetry.space_group_name_H-M   'P 1'
#
loop_
_entity.id
_entity.type
_entity.pdbx_description
1 polymer ?
#
loop_
_entity_poly.entity_id
_entity_poly.type
_entity_poly.pdbx_seq_one_letter_code
_entity_poly.pdbx_strand_id
1 'polypeptide(L)'
;MKWILAILLAVAQLTSSAIIINEINADDPGTDYNEFVELHNTGNETVAMDTYTLVLYNGYGNVAYDVIRLTGQSIPAYGYFVIGSRYVDPRPEFVLASSSNLFQNGPDGFALYSGDPSLYTSGMTVTTVGLVDAIVYSRTEGQTATGLTSVLTPGQDVAHEDEYFHTWDESLSRCRGTEPFVTSQFVVTYATPGNENSCANTESSTVIPTASSAPLLVINELNSDDPGTDDTEFIELHNLENHAVSLDNVNVVLFNGYWSSNTAYDVIHLSGMSVTSRGYFVIGSANVVPTPDFVLPAERNLLQNGPDAVALYYGSPSDYVVGMSVTAESLLDAIVYSKTAGDSAPGLTSVLTPGRDVVHEDEYAHEEDESLSRCGDTTAFATSQFSVALLSPGGPNNCNSNNGVSTPSFTTLPATTTATETTESSTTIPTVNSAPLLLINELNSDDPGTDDTEFIELHNLENRAVSLDNVHVVLFNGYGSSNTAYDVIHLSGMSVTSRGYFVIGSANVVPTPDFVLPAERNLLQNGPDAVALYYGSPSEYVVGMSVTADSLMDAIVYSKTAGDSAPGLTSVLTPGRDVVHEDEYAHEEDESLSRCGDTDAFTTSQFSVALPSPGGQNNCDTSNDASTIGLTTLPATTTIASMSASTSTGTTWSVTTANINEHTTGTTQELEQTTLIHVHGPTTHQSTSDPPGYTLHSNNNPYHPRCGTVHDETHNRPGFNKTRNYT
;
A
#
# COMPACT_ATOMS: atom_id res chain seq x y z
N MET A 1 4.93 52.39 54.10
CA MET A 1 4.37 52.01 52.79
C MET A 1 5.47 51.37 51.96
N LYS A 2 5.17 50.29 51.23
CA LYS A 2 5.96 49.63 50.16
C LYS A 2 7.42 49.24 50.54
N TRP A 3 7.71 47.98 50.91
CA TRP A 3 7.74 46.75 50.07
C TRP A 3 8.74 46.87 48.91
N ILE A 4 9.56 45.89 48.54
CA ILE A 4 10.12 44.65 49.12
C ILE A 4 11.22 44.26 48.09
N LEU A 5 12.29 43.59 48.52
CA LEU A 5 13.40 43.21 47.63
C LEU A 5 12.95 42.11 46.66
N ALA A 6 13.16 42.28 45.35
CA ALA A 6 12.78 41.28 44.36
C ALA A 6 13.71 40.06 44.42
N ILE A 7 13.16 38.90 44.79
CA ILE A 7 13.78 37.60 44.58
C ILE A 7 13.53 37.23 43.12
N LEU A 8 14.60 37.11 42.32
CA LEU A 8 14.51 36.54 40.99
C LEU A 8 14.35 35.02 41.15
N LEU A 9 13.11 34.55 41.24
CA LEU A 9 12.81 33.13 41.17
C LEU A 9 12.89 32.74 39.70
N ALA A 10 14.02 32.16 39.28
CA ALA A 10 14.10 31.47 38.01
C ALA A 10 13.23 30.22 38.12
N VAL A 11 11.96 30.35 37.73
CA VAL A 11 11.09 29.21 37.46
C VAL A 11 11.69 28.54 36.23
N ALA A 12 12.43 27.45 36.45
CA ALA A 12 12.68 26.51 35.37
C ALA A 12 11.31 26.03 34.92
N GLN A 13 10.87 26.45 33.73
CA GLN A 13 9.74 25.80 33.09
C GLN A 13 10.19 24.36 32.87
N LEU A 14 9.49 23.43 33.53
CA LEU A 14 9.44 22.05 33.09
C LEU A 14 8.76 22.09 31.72
N THR A 15 9.56 22.23 30.67
CA THR A 15 9.13 21.87 29.32
C THR A 15 8.87 20.39 29.36
N SER A 16 7.62 19.98 29.15
CA SER A 16 7.34 18.58 28.81
C SER A 16 8.26 18.19 27.65
N SER A 17 8.79 16.97 27.66
CA SER A 17 9.29 16.41 26.41
C SER A 17 8.14 16.43 25.42
N ALA A 18 8.42 16.85 24.19
CA ALA A 18 7.45 16.71 23.11
C ALA A 18 7.39 15.26 22.62
N ILE A 19 8.49 14.51 22.74
CA ILE A 19 8.55 13.09 22.37
C ILE A 19 8.05 12.20 23.53
N ILE A 20 7.14 11.29 23.19
CA ILE A 20 6.57 10.23 24.03
C ILE A 20 6.68 8.87 23.32
N ILE A 21 6.55 7.75 24.06
CA ILE A 21 6.30 6.42 23.48
C ILE A 21 4.83 6.36 23.08
N ASN A 22 4.54 6.06 21.82
CA ASN A 22 3.19 6.13 21.26
C ASN A 22 2.52 4.76 21.11
N GLU A 23 3.22 3.81 20.51
CA GLU A 23 2.72 2.49 20.18
C GLU A 23 3.83 1.45 20.38
N ILE A 24 3.48 0.25 20.85
CA ILE A 24 4.40 -0.90 20.91
C ILE A 24 3.70 -2.16 20.42
N ASN A 25 4.42 -2.97 19.65
CA ASN A 25 4.14 -4.38 19.40
C ASN A 25 5.43 -5.15 19.70
N ALA A 26 5.35 -6.10 20.63
CA ALA A 26 6.45 -6.90 21.13
C ALA A 26 6.12 -8.42 21.20
N ASP A 27 5.02 -8.85 20.60
CA ASP A 27 4.58 -10.24 20.54
C ASP A 27 3.59 -10.51 19.38
N ASP A 28 4.10 -10.76 18.17
CA ASP A 28 3.22 -11.08 17.03
C ASP A 28 2.52 -12.45 17.18
N PRO A 29 1.33 -12.65 16.57
CA PRO A 29 0.70 -13.96 16.41
C PRO A 29 1.57 -15.01 15.68
N GLY A 30 2.37 -15.76 16.45
CA GLY A 30 2.99 -17.03 16.07
C GLY A 30 4.50 -17.01 15.83
N THR A 31 5.05 -16.04 15.11
CA THR A 31 6.52 -15.83 15.05
C THR A 31 6.82 -14.36 14.82
N ASP A 32 7.46 -13.79 15.83
CA ASP A 32 7.76 -12.37 15.97
C ASP A 32 8.68 -11.90 14.82
N TYR A 33 8.12 -11.20 13.83
CA TYR A 33 8.75 -10.63 12.64
C TYR A 33 8.42 -9.15 12.43
N ASN A 34 7.32 -8.64 13.00
CA ASN A 34 6.75 -7.30 12.85
C ASN A 34 6.87 -6.44 14.12
N GLU A 35 7.62 -6.89 15.12
CA GLU A 35 7.86 -6.14 16.36
C GLU A 35 8.37 -4.70 16.09
N PHE A 36 7.71 -3.72 16.71
CA PHE A 36 8.11 -2.30 16.68
C PHE A 36 7.80 -1.54 17.98
N VAL A 37 8.51 -0.42 18.14
CA VAL A 37 8.23 0.61 19.14
C VAL A 37 8.27 1.96 18.47
N GLU A 38 7.21 2.72 18.63
CA GLU A 38 7.04 4.02 17.99
C GLU A 38 7.14 5.16 19.00
N LEU A 39 7.75 6.26 18.55
CA LEU A 39 7.81 7.52 19.26
C LEU A 39 6.98 8.59 18.53
N HIS A 40 6.15 9.33 19.27
CA HIS A 40 5.39 10.47 18.72
C HIS A 40 5.92 11.80 19.23
N ASN A 41 6.07 12.78 18.34
CA ASN A 41 6.39 14.16 18.69
C ASN A 41 5.12 15.01 18.82
N THR A 42 4.58 15.12 20.03
CA THR A 42 3.43 15.98 20.37
C THR A 42 3.65 17.49 20.14
N GLY A 43 4.87 17.90 19.79
CA GLY A 43 5.27 19.30 19.57
C GLY A 43 5.07 19.79 18.14
N ASN A 44 4.89 21.11 18.00
CA ASN A 44 4.71 21.79 16.72
C ASN A 44 6.02 22.17 16.01
N GLU A 45 7.16 21.63 16.46
CA GLU A 45 8.49 21.84 15.90
C GLU A 45 9.21 20.50 15.79
N THR A 46 10.07 20.32 14.77
CA THR A 46 10.91 19.12 14.61
C THR A 46 11.87 18.98 15.78
N VAL A 47 11.94 17.79 16.38
CA VAL A 47 12.83 17.49 17.52
C VAL A 47 13.98 16.60 17.06
N ALA A 48 15.21 17.09 17.20
CA ALA A 48 16.42 16.29 17.04
C ALA A 48 16.61 15.37 18.25
N MET A 49 16.88 14.09 18.00
CA MET A 49 16.94 13.03 19.01
C MET A 49 18.36 12.75 19.52
N ASP A 50 19.31 13.67 19.32
CA ASP A 50 20.73 13.49 19.68
C ASP A 50 20.99 13.10 21.14
N THR A 51 20.16 13.58 22.06
CA THR A 51 20.24 13.27 23.49
C THR A 51 19.33 12.13 23.92
N TYR A 52 18.49 11.60 23.02
CA TYR A 52 17.50 10.59 23.35
C TYR A 52 18.07 9.17 23.20
N THR A 53 17.61 8.27 24.07
CA THR A 53 18.03 6.87 24.10
C THR A 53 16.87 6.02 24.61
N LEU A 54 16.48 5.03 23.82
CA LEU A 54 15.49 4.04 24.21
C LEU A 54 16.23 2.87 24.87
N VAL A 55 15.77 2.45 26.05
CA VAL A 55 16.38 1.37 26.83
C VAL A 55 15.33 0.29 27.09
N LEU A 56 15.70 -0.95 26.81
CA LEU A 56 14.82 -2.11 26.92
C LEU A 56 15.17 -2.87 28.19
N TYR A 57 14.24 -3.00 29.13
CA TYR A 57 14.45 -3.61 30.45
C TYR A 57 13.79 -4.98 30.56
N ASN A 58 14.56 -5.96 31.05
CA ASN A 58 14.00 -7.25 31.43
C ASN A 58 13.42 -7.15 32.86
N GLY A 59 12.14 -7.47 33.08
CA GLY A 59 11.48 -7.28 34.38
C GLY A 59 11.72 -8.39 35.40
N TYR A 60 12.14 -9.59 34.98
CA TYR A 60 12.64 -10.61 35.91
C TYR A 60 13.99 -10.19 36.52
N GLY A 61 14.88 -9.61 35.72
CA GLY A 61 16.20 -9.12 36.15
C GLY A 61 16.24 -7.69 36.68
N ASN A 62 15.29 -6.85 36.26
CA ASN A 62 15.25 -5.39 36.48
C ASN A 62 16.51 -4.67 35.95
N VAL A 63 17.04 -5.18 34.85
CA VAL A 63 18.25 -4.69 34.17
C VAL A 63 17.99 -4.51 32.68
N ALA A 64 18.67 -3.54 32.06
CA ALA A 64 18.57 -3.32 30.62
C ALA A 64 19.14 -4.54 29.87
N TYR A 65 18.41 -5.09 28.90
CA TYR A 65 18.96 -6.07 27.96
C TYR A 65 19.54 -5.37 26.73
N ASP A 66 18.90 -4.31 26.22
CA ASP A 66 19.41 -3.52 25.09
C ASP A 66 19.25 -1.99 25.26
N VAL A 67 20.00 -1.23 24.47
CA VAL A 67 20.08 0.25 24.47
C VAL A 67 20.23 0.80 23.06
N ILE A 68 19.16 1.40 22.54
CA ILE A 68 19.07 1.98 21.20
C ILE A 68 19.31 3.50 21.31
N ARG A 69 20.38 3.99 20.68
CA ARG A 69 20.72 5.42 20.67
C ARG A 69 20.15 6.08 19.42
N LEU A 70 19.39 7.17 19.62
CA LEU A 70 18.70 7.89 18.56
C LEU A 70 19.52 9.07 18.02
N THR A 71 20.85 9.03 18.21
CA THR A 71 21.76 10.11 17.80
C THR A 71 21.81 10.25 16.27
N GLY A 72 21.68 11.48 15.77
CA GLY A 72 21.54 11.78 14.35
C GLY A 72 20.13 11.61 13.77
N GLN A 73 19.15 11.16 14.57
CA GLN A 73 17.76 11.02 14.14
C GLN A 73 16.93 12.26 14.54
N SER A 74 15.76 12.44 13.91
CA SER A 74 14.83 13.53 14.24
C SER A 74 13.39 13.16 13.91
N ILE A 75 12.44 13.61 14.74
CA ILE A 75 11.00 13.46 14.47
C ILE A 75 10.44 14.81 14.01
N PRO A 76 9.73 14.89 12.87
CA PRO A 76 9.00 16.08 12.43
C PRO A 76 7.99 16.58 13.48
N ALA A 77 7.55 17.84 13.35
CA ALA A 77 6.43 18.36 14.13
C ALA A 77 5.19 17.46 13.97
N TYR A 78 4.57 17.04 15.07
CA TYR A 78 3.43 16.09 15.10
C TYR A 78 3.68 14.71 14.48
N GLY A 79 4.91 14.40 14.06
CA GLY A 79 5.25 13.17 13.36
C GLY A 79 5.53 11.98 14.29
N TYR A 80 5.61 10.82 13.64
CA TYR A 80 5.95 9.53 14.21
C TYR A 80 7.40 9.16 13.86
N PHE A 81 7.95 8.17 14.57
CA PHE A 81 9.26 7.59 14.30
C PHE A 81 9.28 6.15 14.81
N VAL A 82 9.39 5.20 13.88
CA VAL A 82 9.28 3.77 14.14
C VAL A 82 10.66 3.14 14.29
N ILE A 83 10.81 2.31 15.32
CA ILE A 83 12.02 1.53 15.60
C ILE A 83 11.60 0.07 15.67
N GLY A 84 12.09 -0.78 14.78
CA GLY A 84 11.58 -2.15 14.71
C GLY A 84 12.22 -3.03 13.64
N SER A 85 11.51 -4.10 13.28
CA SER A 85 11.92 -5.02 12.24
C SER A 85 11.83 -4.41 10.84
N ARG A 86 12.57 -4.97 9.88
CA ARG A 86 12.49 -4.60 8.47
C ARG A 86 11.19 -5.06 7.78
N TYR A 87 10.38 -5.88 8.44
CA TYR A 87 9.12 -6.42 7.92
C TYR A 87 7.88 -5.67 8.40
N VAL A 88 8.04 -4.77 9.38
CA VAL A 88 7.03 -3.76 9.72
C VAL A 88 6.74 -2.93 8.47
N ASP A 89 5.47 -2.68 8.18
CA ASP A 89 5.01 -1.89 7.05
C ASP A 89 4.12 -0.72 7.54
N PRO A 90 4.43 0.55 7.23
CA PRO A 90 5.59 1.04 6.49
C PRO A 90 6.94 0.73 7.16
N ARG A 91 7.96 0.53 6.33
CA ARG A 91 9.31 0.18 6.77
C ARG A 91 9.89 1.21 7.76
N PRO A 92 10.34 0.81 8.97
CA PRO A 92 10.76 1.74 10.01
C PRO A 92 11.96 2.62 9.63
N GLU A 93 11.96 3.87 10.12
CA GLU A 93 13.10 4.78 9.98
C GLU A 93 14.35 4.24 10.70
N PHE A 94 14.16 3.49 11.78
CA PHE A 94 15.24 2.81 12.50
C PHE A 94 15.04 1.27 12.49
N VAL A 95 15.50 0.65 11.40
CA VAL A 95 15.54 -0.82 11.28
C VAL A 95 16.61 -1.41 12.22
N LEU A 96 16.21 -2.34 13.08
CA LEU A 96 17.11 -3.10 13.95
C LEU A 96 17.87 -4.19 13.17
N ALA A 97 19.01 -4.65 13.73
CA ALA A 97 19.94 -5.52 13.00
C ALA A 97 19.47 -6.98 12.89
N SER A 98 18.67 -7.45 13.85
CA SER A 98 17.86 -8.66 13.73
C SER A 98 16.55 -8.33 13.00
N SER A 99 15.85 -9.33 12.49
CA SER A 99 14.55 -9.14 11.83
C SER A 99 13.46 -10.05 12.42
N SER A 100 13.65 -10.46 13.67
CA SER A 100 12.73 -11.30 14.45
C SER A 100 13.24 -11.41 15.89
N ASN A 101 12.31 -11.57 16.84
CA ASN A 101 12.58 -11.69 18.28
C ASN A 101 13.46 -10.52 18.77
N LEU A 102 13.04 -9.30 18.43
CA LEU A 102 13.69 -8.03 18.74
C LEU A 102 13.50 -7.62 20.19
N PHE A 103 12.29 -7.81 20.69
CA PHE A 103 11.87 -7.46 22.03
C PHE A 103 11.62 -8.73 22.84
N GLN A 104 11.23 -8.55 24.09
CA GLN A 104 10.91 -9.65 24.99
C GLN A 104 9.44 -9.53 25.36
N ASN A 105 8.72 -10.63 25.24
CA ASN A 105 7.27 -10.72 25.30
C ASN A 105 6.74 -10.60 26.76
N GLY A 106 7.62 -10.26 27.72
CA GLY A 106 7.27 -9.77 29.04
C GLY A 106 7.46 -10.72 30.25
N PRO A 107 7.28 -10.19 31.48
CA PRO A 107 6.89 -8.82 31.78
C PRO A 107 8.11 -7.90 31.79
N ASP A 108 8.17 -6.98 30.83
CA ASP A 108 9.37 -6.21 30.46
C ASP A 108 8.98 -4.74 30.24
N GLY A 109 9.91 -3.86 29.85
CA GLY A 109 9.58 -2.44 29.70
C GLY A 109 10.46 -1.62 28.76
N PHE A 110 9.79 -0.77 27.98
CA PHE A 110 10.39 0.29 27.18
C PHE A 110 10.53 1.56 28.02
N ALA A 111 11.71 2.18 28.00
CA ALA A 111 11.97 3.42 28.70
C ALA A 111 12.75 4.39 27.80
N LEU A 112 12.11 5.52 27.47
CA LEU A 112 12.73 6.62 26.75
C LEU A 112 13.46 7.52 27.74
N TYR A 113 14.74 7.78 27.50
CA TYR A 113 15.56 8.71 28.27
C TYR A 113 16.04 9.87 27.40
N SER A 114 16.33 11.01 28.03
CA SER A 114 17.03 12.14 27.42
C SER A 114 18.15 12.63 28.34
N GLY A 115 19.36 12.75 27.80
CA GLY A 115 20.56 13.11 28.54
C GLY A 115 21.84 12.85 27.75
N ASP A 116 22.90 12.45 28.45
CA ASP A 116 24.14 11.97 27.84
C ASP A 116 23.99 10.46 27.49
N PRO A 117 24.00 10.06 26.21
CA PRO A 117 23.78 8.66 25.79
C PRO A 117 24.85 7.67 26.27
N SER A 118 25.95 8.15 26.89
CA SER A 118 26.96 7.29 27.53
C SER A 118 26.56 6.82 28.93
N LEU A 119 25.52 7.41 29.54
CA LEU A 119 24.99 7.01 30.86
C LEU A 119 24.12 5.75 30.80
N TYR A 120 23.64 5.39 29.61
CA TYR A 120 22.75 4.26 29.38
C TYR A 120 23.51 3.10 28.72
N THR A 121 23.49 1.92 29.35
CA THR A 121 24.24 0.74 28.91
C THR A 121 23.49 -0.56 29.21
N SER A 122 23.54 -1.55 28.32
CA SER A 122 23.05 -2.90 28.61
C SER A 122 23.67 -3.43 29.91
N GLY A 123 22.86 -4.11 30.73
CA GLY A 123 23.16 -4.54 32.08
C GLY A 123 23.00 -3.48 33.19
N MET A 124 22.64 -2.23 32.86
CA MET A 124 22.34 -1.23 33.90
C MET A 124 21.05 -1.56 34.66
N THR A 125 21.01 -1.20 35.95
CA THR A 125 19.76 -1.23 36.74
C THR A 125 18.80 -0.12 36.28
N VAL A 126 17.50 -0.41 36.32
CA VAL A 126 16.44 0.58 36.04
C VAL A 126 16.58 1.87 36.87
N THR A 127 16.32 3.02 36.26
CA THR A 127 16.59 4.35 36.85
C THR A 127 15.59 5.41 36.37
N THR A 128 15.36 6.45 37.17
CA THR A 128 14.59 7.65 36.77
C THR A 128 15.48 8.80 36.25
N VAL A 129 16.80 8.64 36.26
CA VAL A 129 17.74 9.71 35.88
C VAL A 129 17.67 9.97 34.37
N GLY A 130 17.11 11.12 34.00
CA GLY A 130 16.88 11.51 32.60
C GLY A 130 15.69 10.79 31.95
N LEU A 131 14.85 10.10 32.72
CA LEU A 131 13.69 9.39 32.19
C LEU A 131 12.66 10.40 31.63
N VAL A 132 12.22 10.16 30.40
CA VAL A 132 11.27 11.00 29.65
C VAL A 132 9.88 10.39 29.65
N ASP A 133 9.79 9.11 29.29
CA ASP A 133 8.55 8.35 29.21
C ASP A 133 8.84 6.85 29.33
N ALA A 134 7.85 6.05 29.74
CA ALA A 134 8.03 4.60 29.89
C ALA A 134 6.69 3.84 29.93
N ILE A 135 6.75 2.58 29.49
CA ILE A 135 5.69 1.58 29.63
C ILE A 135 6.31 0.25 30.11
N VAL A 136 5.53 -0.51 30.88
CA VAL A 136 5.86 -1.87 31.32
C VAL A 136 4.72 -2.77 30.85
N TYR A 137 5.02 -3.82 30.07
CA TYR A 137 4.04 -4.63 29.32
C TYR A 137 4.31 -6.15 29.50
N SER A 138 3.36 -6.99 29.08
CA SER A 138 3.41 -8.45 29.18
C SER A 138 2.34 -9.12 28.31
N ARG A 139 2.70 -10.16 27.53
CA ARG A 139 1.78 -11.07 26.79
C ARG A 139 0.84 -11.92 27.65
N THR A 140 0.86 -11.70 28.97
CA THR A 140 0.18 -12.55 29.94
C THR A 140 -0.50 -11.68 30.98
N GLU A 141 -1.83 -11.78 31.00
CA GLU A 141 -2.71 -11.00 31.87
C GLU A 141 -2.31 -11.13 33.34
N GLY A 142 -2.25 -9.99 34.04
CA GLY A 142 -2.02 -9.94 35.48
C GLY A 142 -0.61 -10.32 35.95
N GLN A 143 0.40 -10.41 35.07
CA GLN A 143 1.79 -10.49 35.51
C GLN A 143 2.24 -9.23 36.26
N THR A 144 3.28 -9.38 37.09
CA THR A 144 3.80 -8.29 37.94
C THR A 144 5.31 -8.13 37.76
N ALA A 145 5.74 -6.92 37.37
CA ALA A 145 7.14 -6.53 37.29
C ALA A 145 7.46 -5.44 38.33
N THR A 146 7.28 -5.76 39.63
CA THR A 146 7.33 -4.77 40.73
C THR A 146 8.62 -3.94 40.76
N GLY A 147 9.76 -4.47 40.31
CA GLY A 147 10.99 -3.70 40.23
C GLY A 147 10.93 -2.61 39.14
N LEU A 148 10.48 -2.96 37.93
CA LEU A 148 10.25 -1.99 36.85
C LEU A 148 9.13 -1.02 37.17
N THR A 149 7.93 -1.49 37.55
CA THR A 149 6.80 -0.60 37.85
C THR A 149 7.05 0.30 39.06
N SER A 150 7.95 -0.06 39.99
CA SER A 150 8.34 0.86 41.08
C SER A 150 9.21 2.05 40.64
N VAL A 151 9.76 2.03 39.42
CA VAL A 151 10.71 3.03 38.91
C VAL A 151 10.22 3.71 37.62
N LEU A 152 9.71 2.93 36.64
CA LEU A 152 9.26 3.41 35.34
C LEU A 152 7.82 3.93 35.37
N THR A 153 6.90 3.17 35.97
CA THR A 153 5.46 3.49 36.04
C THR A 153 4.91 3.42 37.48
N PRO A 154 5.39 4.27 38.42
CA PRO A 154 5.14 4.11 39.86
C PRO A 154 3.66 3.97 40.26
N GLY A 155 3.33 2.79 40.78
CA GLY A 155 2.00 2.49 41.32
C GLY A 155 0.94 2.09 40.28
N GLN A 156 1.38 1.73 39.06
CA GLN A 156 0.52 1.27 37.98
C GLN A 156 0.74 -0.22 37.70
N ASP A 157 -0.26 -0.85 37.10
CA ASP A 157 -0.20 -2.24 36.67
C ASP A 157 0.63 -2.39 35.38
N VAL A 158 1.00 -3.62 35.05
CA VAL A 158 1.65 -3.97 33.79
C VAL A 158 0.59 -3.96 32.69
N ALA A 159 0.87 -3.33 31.54
CA ALA A 159 -0.02 -3.36 30.39
C ALA A 159 -0.11 -4.80 29.84
N HIS A 160 -1.33 -5.24 29.51
CA HIS A 160 -1.56 -6.50 28.80
C HIS A 160 -1.56 -6.21 27.31
N GLU A 161 -0.54 -6.69 26.62
CA GLU A 161 -0.57 -6.98 25.19
C GLU A 161 -1.06 -8.43 25.06
N ASP A 162 -1.79 -8.78 24.00
CA ASP A 162 -2.63 -9.97 23.97
C ASP A 162 -2.72 -10.53 22.54
N GLU A 163 -1.75 -11.37 22.16
CA GLU A 163 -1.54 -12.01 20.84
C GLU A 163 -2.76 -12.75 20.23
N TYR A 164 -3.90 -12.78 20.94
CA TYR A 164 -5.17 -13.39 20.54
C TYR A 164 -6.35 -12.40 20.56
N PHE A 165 -6.10 -11.11 20.77
CA PHE A 165 -7.13 -10.07 20.82
C PHE A 165 -7.78 -9.88 19.45
N HIS A 166 -7.00 -10.05 18.38
CA HIS A 166 -7.46 -10.07 17.00
C HIS A 166 -7.05 -11.37 16.28
N THR A 167 -7.59 -11.61 15.09
CA THR A 167 -7.12 -12.67 14.17
C THR A 167 -5.85 -12.27 13.41
N TRP A 168 -5.46 -11.01 13.57
CA TRP A 168 -4.30 -10.34 13.02
C TRP A 168 -3.45 -9.81 14.17
N ASP A 169 -2.27 -9.31 13.83
CA ASP A 169 -1.34 -8.67 14.74
C ASP A 169 -1.93 -7.42 15.41
N GLU A 170 -1.59 -7.20 16.69
CA GLU A 170 -2.12 -6.10 17.49
C GLU A 170 -1.01 -5.28 18.16
N SER A 171 -1.37 -4.22 18.87
CA SER A 171 -0.42 -3.34 19.53
C SER A 171 -0.98 -2.73 20.81
N LEU A 172 -0.11 -2.35 21.73
CA LEU A 172 -0.44 -1.42 22.80
C LEU A 172 -0.27 0.01 22.28
N SER A 173 -1.38 0.60 21.84
CA SER A 173 -1.49 1.98 21.37
C SER A 173 -1.90 2.96 22.46
N ARG A 174 -1.25 4.13 22.51
CA ARG A 174 -1.60 5.22 23.42
C ARG A 174 -2.84 5.96 22.93
N CYS A 175 -3.98 5.71 23.58
CA CYS A 175 -5.29 6.18 23.17
C CYS A 175 -5.98 7.17 24.11
N ARG A 176 -5.60 7.25 25.40
CA ARG A 176 -6.29 8.11 26.39
C ARG A 176 -5.49 9.35 26.79
N GLY A 177 -4.77 9.94 25.83
CA GLY A 177 -3.99 11.17 25.96
C GLY A 177 -2.48 10.94 25.93
N THR A 178 -1.72 12.03 26.11
CA THR A 178 -0.27 12.13 25.81
C THR A 178 0.61 12.38 27.05
N GLU A 179 0.19 11.92 28.22
CA GLU A 179 0.90 12.19 29.48
C GLU A 179 1.98 11.12 29.73
N PRO A 180 3.26 11.49 29.91
CA PRO A 180 4.31 10.52 30.15
C PRO A 180 4.08 9.67 31.40
N PHE A 181 4.54 8.42 31.36
CA PHE A 181 4.45 7.41 32.43
C PHE A 181 3.04 6.89 32.76
N VAL A 182 2.00 7.23 32.01
CA VAL A 182 0.62 6.80 32.31
C VAL A 182 0.24 5.55 31.50
N THR A 183 0.50 4.36 32.07
CA THR A 183 0.16 3.05 31.47
C THR A 183 -1.32 2.96 31.08
N SER A 184 -2.24 3.54 31.87
CA SER A 184 -3.67 3.48 31.57
C SER A 184 -4.11 4.31 30.36
N GLN A 185 -3.18 5.01 29.70
CA GLN A 185 -3.43 5.61 28.39
C GLN A 185 -3.29 4.62 27.25
N PHE A 186 -2.58 3.50 27.45
CA PHE A 186 -2.43 2.45 26.45
C PHE A 186 -3.65 1.52 26.45
N VAL A 187 -4.03 1.08 25.26
CA VAL A 187 -5.15 0.19 24.96
C VAL A 187 -4.68 -0.75 23.84
N VAL A 188 -5.15 -2.00 23.86
CA VAL A 188 -4.88 -2.93 22.75
C VAL A 188 -5.68 -2.52 21.52
N THR A 189 -5.03 -2.34 20.37
CA THR A 189 -5.62 -1.93 19.09
C THR A 189 -4.94 -2.66 17.93
N TYR A 190 -5.38 -2.47 16.69
CA TYR A 190 -4.56 -2.80 15.52
C TYR A 190 -3.24 -2.03 15.54
N ALA A 191 -2.20 -2.66 14.98
CA ALA A 191 -0.90 -2.03 14.74
C ALA A 191 -1.00 -0.90 13.69
N THR A 192 -0.46 0.28 14.00
CA THR A 192 -0.51 1.49 13.15
C THR A 192 0.84 2.18 12.96
N PRO A 193 1.95 1.46 12.69
CA PRO A 193 3.27 2.05 12.57
C PRO A 193 3.30 3.21 11.55
N GLY A 194 3.90 4.33 11.94
CA GLY A 194 4.02 5.56 11.15
C GLY A 194 2.75 6.42 11.11
N ASN A 195 1.65 6.01 11.74
CA ASN A 195 0.30 6.57 11.56
C ASN A 195 -0.40 6.92 12.90
N GLU A 196 -1.63 7.45 12.82
CA GLU A 196 -2.43 7.70 14.03
C GLU A 196 -2.97 6.38 14.62
N ASN A 197 -2.78 6.17 15.93
CA ASN A 197 -3.24 4.99 16.67
C ASN A 197 -4.73 4.65 16.44
N SER A 198 -5.04 3.37 16.28
CA SER A 198 -6.39 2.80 16.06
C SER A 198 -7.32 2.86 17.30
N CYS A 199 -7.53 4.05 17.85
CA CYS A 199 -8.08 4.26 19.17
C CYS A 199 -9.62 4.28 19.25
N ALA A 200 -10.20 3.24 19.85
CA ALA A 200 -11.61 3.24 20.26
C ALA A 200 -11.88 4.29 21.36
N ASN A 201 -12.65 5.34 21.02
CA ASN A 201 -13.01 6.46 21.88
C ASN A 201 -13.72 6.03 23.18
N THR A 202 -12.97 5.82 24.25
CA THR A 202 -13.50 5.43 25.56
C THR A 202 -13.21 6.48 26.65
N GLU A 203 -14.31 6.98 27.24
CA GLU A 203 -14.42 7.85 28.43
C GLU A 203 -14.27 9.38 28.29
N SER A 204 -15.37 10.01 27.89
CA SER A 204 -16.09 10.99 28.73
C SER A 204 -15.32 12.24 29.22
N SER A 205 -15.28 13.28 28.38
CA SER A 205 -15.14 14.67 28.83
C SER A 205 -16.41 15.48 28.51
N THR A 206 -16.93 16.20 29.51
CA THR A 206 -18.29 16.78 29.49
C THR A 206 -18.35 18.15 28.80
N VAL A 207 -18.09 18.17 27.50
CA VAL A 207 -18.50 19.24 26.59
C VAL A 207 -19.32 18.62 25.50
N ILE A 208 -20.61 18.97 25.39
CA ILE A 208 -21.47 18.55 24.28
C ILE A 208 -21.02 19.30 23.02
N PRO A 209 -20.46 18.66 21.98
CA PRO A 209 -20.62 19.17 20.64
C PRO A 209 -22.08 18.93 20.25
N THR A 210 -22.70 19.88 19.58
CA THR A 210 -24.00 19.67 18.96
C THR A 210 -23.93 18.45 18.04
N ALA A 211 -24.94 17.57 18.10
CA ALA A 211 -24.99 16.32 17.35
C ALA A 211 -24.54 16.52 15.89
N SER A 212 -23.42 15.88 15.53
CA SER A 212 -23.12 15.65 14.12
C SER A 212 -24.23 14.75 13.59
N SER A 213 -24.96 15.22 12.57
CA SER A 213 -25.91 14.37 11.87
C SER A 213 -25.16 13.21 11.24
N ALA A 214 -25.69 12.01 11.38
CA ALA A 214 -25.14 10.85 10.69
C ALA A 214 -25.13 11.09 9.17
N PRO A 215 -24.08 10.64 8.45
CA PRO A 215 -23.94 10.91 7.03
C PRO A 215 -24.99 10.18 6.19
N LEU A 216 -25.31 10.75 5.03
CA LEU A 216 -26.23 10.15 4.06
C LEU A 216 -25.48 9.14 3.17
N LEU A 217 -25.13 8.01 3.77
CA LEU A 217 -24.55 6.85 3.09
C LEU A 217 -25.60 5.77 2.84
N VAL A 218 -25.45 5.05 1.73
CA VAL A 218 -26.24 3.86 1.39
C VAL A 218 -25.32 2.75 0.88
N ILE A 219 -25.75 1.50 1.07
CA ILE A 219 -25.11 0.36 0.40
C ILE A 219 -25.47 0.44 -1.08
N ASN A 220 -24.51 0.50 -1.97
CA ASN A 220 -24.72 0.79 -3.39
C ASN A 220 -24.63 -0.46 -4.27
N GLU A 221 -23.66 -1.33 -4.00
CA GLU A 221 -23.41 -2.57 -4.72
C GLU A 221 -22.89 -3.64 -3.75
N LEU A 222 -23.14 -4.91 -4.06
CA LEU A 222 -22.78 -6.07 -3.24
C LEU A 222 -22.58 -7.29 -4.15
N ASN A 223 -21.38 -7.85 -4.22
CA ASN A 223 -21.13 -9.15 -4.83
C ASN A 223 -20.73 -10.15 -3.74
N SER A 224 -21.44 -11.28 -3.63
CA SER A 224 -21.33 -12.26 -2.55
C SER A 224 -21.28 -13.73 -2.99
N ASP A 225 -21.13 -14.00 -4.30
CA ASP A 225 -20.95 -15.36 -4.83
C ASP A 225 -20.41 -15.30 -6.27
N ASP A 226 -19.10 -15.40 -6.45
CA ASP A 226 -18.52 -15.35 -7.79
C ASP A 226 -18.75 -16.66 -8.57
N PRO A 227 -18.87 -16.62 -9.92
CA PRO A 227 -19.05 -17.80 -10.76
C PRO A 227 -17.85 -18.78 -10.70
N GLY A 228 -17.95 -19.72 -9.76
CA GLY A 228 -17.12 -20.92 -9.64
C GLY A 228 -15.94 -20.82 -8.68
N THR A 229 -15.28 -19.66 -8.55
CA THR A 229 -14.19 -19.45 -7.59
C THR A 229 -14.40 -18.11 -6.92
N ASP A 230 -14.90 -18.21 -5.70
CA ASP A 230 -15.22 -17.12 -4.77
C ASP A 230 -13.93 -16.42 -4.30
N ASP A 231 -13.53 -15.35 -4.99
CA ASP A 231 -12.37 -14.47 -4.72
C ASP A 231 -12.48 -13.00 -5.19
N THR A 232 -13.62 -12.53 -5.71
CA THR A 232 -13.94 -11.14 -6.12
C THR A 232 -15.12 -10.50 -5.37
N GLU A 233 -15.42 -10.99 -4.17
CA GLU A 233 -16.47 -10.45 -3.29
C GLU A 233 -16.19 -9.01 -2.81
N PHE A 234 -17.24 -8.18 -2.77
CA PHE A 234 -17.16 -6.81 -2.23
C PHE A 234 -18.50 -6.23 -1.77
N ILE A 235 -18.39 -5.18 -0.95
CA ILE A 235 -19.45 -4.26 -0.53
C ILE A 235 -19.05 -2.86 -0.99
N GLU A 236 -19.95 -2.14 -1.65
CA GLU A 236 -19.74 -0.73 -1.98
C GLU A 236 -20.72 0.18 -1.25
N LEU A 237 -20.22 1.32 -0.75
CA LEU A 237 -21.00 2.40 -0.17
C LEU A 237 -21.02 3.61 -1.12
N HIS A 238 -22.13 4.35 -1.18
CA HIS A 238 -22.25 5.59 -1.97
C HIS A 238 -22.66 6.76 -1.08
N ASN A 239 -21.86 7.83 -1.14
CA ASN A 239 -22.12 9.11 -0.47
C ASN A 239 -23.16 9.94 -1.24
N LEU A 240 -24.35 10.12 -0.67
CA LEU A 240 -25.41 10.91 -1.29
C LEU A 240 -25.21 12.43 -1.14
N GLU A 241 -24.17 12.87 -0.43
CA GLU A 241 -23.94 14.26 -0.07
C GLU A 241 -23.11 15.03 -1.10
N ASN A 242 -23.38 16.34 -1.17
CA ASN A 242 -22.66 17.28 -2.04
C ASN A 242 -21.34 17.79 -1.40
N HIS A 243 -20.76 17.01 -0.49
CA HIS A 243 -19.42 17.21 0.07
C HIS A 243 -18.82 15.85 0.46
N ALA A 244 -17.49 15.80 0.65
CA ALA A 244 -16.83 14.61 1.18
C ALA A 244 -17.28 14.36 2.63
N VAL A 245 -17.45 13.09 2.96
CA VAL A 245 -17.97 12.59 4.24
C VAL A 245 -16.86 11.77 4.90
N SER A 246 -16.58 12.06 6.18
CA SER A 246 -15.77 11.15 6.98
C SER A 246 -16.57 9.89 7.30
N LEU A 247 -15.91 8.74 7.21
CA LEU A 247 -16.43 7.44 7.62
C LEU A 247 -16.12 7.14 9.10
N ASP A 248 -15.57 8.10 9.85
CA ASP A 248 -15.48 8.02 11.31
C ASP A 248 -16.84 7.71 11.94
N ASN A 249 -16.88 6.65 12.76
CA ASN A 249 -18.11 6.11 13.36
C ASN A 249 -19.07 5.43 12.36
N VAL A 250 -18.67 5.19 11.11
CA VAL A 250 -19.39 4.33 10.17
C VAL A 250 -18.85 2.90 10.29
N ASN A 251 -19.76 1.94 10.43
CA ASN A 251 -19.42 0.54 10.67
C ASN A 251 -20.28 -0.35 9.76
N VAL A 252 -19.65 -1.31 9.11
CA VAL A 252 -20.32 -2.36 8.33
C VAL A 252 -20.33 -3.63 9.18
N VAL A 253 -21.51 -4.21 9.39
CA VAL A 253 -21.70 -5.42 10.20
C VAL A 253 -22.34 -6.51 9.35
N LEU A 254 -21.71 -7.69 9.33
CA LEU A 254 -22.15 -8.83 8.53
C LEU A 254 -22.88 -9.82 9.45
N PHE A 255 -24.17 -10.07 9.21
CA PHE A 255 -25.01 -10.92 10.07
C PHE A 255 -25.32 -12.27 9.44
N ASN A 256 -25.16 -13.34 10.21
CA ASN A 256 -25.56 -14.69 9.80
C ASN A 256 -27.06 -14.88 10.06
N GLY A 257 -27.85 -15.19 9.04
CA GLY A 257 -29.29 -15.49 9.15
C GLY A 257 -29.61 -16.98 9.22
N TYR A 258 -28.62 -17.84 8.94
CA TYR A 258 -28.77 -19.29 8.97
C TYR A 258 -29.06 -19.82 10.40
N TRP A 259 -29.89 -20.86 10.48
CA TRP A 259 -30.37 -21.47 11.75
C TRP A 259 -30.92 -20.52 12.82
N SER A 260 -31.33 -19.29 12.46
CA SER A 260 -31.83 -18.25 13.39
C SER A 260 -30.82 -17.77 14.45
N SER A 261 -29.52 -17.82 14.15
CA SER A 261 -28.48 -17.15 14.94
C SER A 261 -28.75 -15.63 14.99
N ASN A 262 -28.87 -14.98 13.82
CA ASN A 262 -29.05 -13.53 13.66
C ASN A 262 -27.99 -12.72 14.40
N THR A 263 -26.77 -13.25 14.46
CA THR A 263 -25.60 -12.66 15.11
C THR A 263 -24.57 -12.21 14.10
N ALA A 264 -23.83 -11.15 14.39
CA ALA A 264 -22.73 -10.70 13.56
C ALA A 264 -21.68 -11.82 13.46
N TYR A 265 -21.23 -12.15 12.25
CA TYR A 265 -20.06 -12.99 12.01
C TYR A 265 -18.80 -12.18 11.76
N ASP A 266 -18.95 -10.94 11.26
CA ASP A 266 -17.86 -10.00 11.04
C ASP A 266 -18.30 -8.54 11.26
N VAL A 267 -17.34 -7.65 11.55
CA VAL A 267 -17.53 -6.21 11.73
C VAL A 267 -16.33 -5.46 11.16
N ILE A 268 -16.59 -4.58 10.18
CA ILE A 268 -15.59 -3.74 9.51
C ILE A 268 -15.81 -2.29 9.95
N HIS A 269 -14.78 -1.68 10.54
CA HIS A 269 -14.82 -0.30 11.03
C HIS A 269 -14.10 0.63 10.05
N LEU A 270 -14.75 1.72 9.63
CA LEU A 270 -14.24 2.62 8.58
C LEU A 270 -13.62 3.91 9.15
N SER A 271 -13.08 3.84 10.37
CA SER A 271 -12.51 5.01 11.05
C SER A 271 -11.22 5.47 10.38
N GLY A 272 -11.00 6.79 10.29
CA GLY A 272 -9.90 7.39 9.52
C GLY A 272 -10.15 7.45 8.01
N MET A 273 -11.10 6.67 7.47
CA MET A 273 -11.45 6.69 6.05
C MET A 273 -12.41 7.84 5.72
N SER A 274 -12.47 8.23 4.45
CA SER A 274 -13.44 9.20 3.96
C SER A 274 -13.88 8.86 2.55
N VAL A 275 -15.08 9.26 2.19
CA VAL A 275 -15.64 9.10 0.84
C VAL A 275 -15.91 10.47 0.23
N THR A 276 -15.50 10.66 -1.02
CA THR A 276 -15.62 11.94 -1.74
C THR A 276 -17.09 12.30 -1.99
N SER A 277 -17.36 13.55 -2.38
CA SER A 277 -18.74 13.99 -2.66
C SER A 277 -19.31 13.21 -3.84
N ARG A 278 -20.48 12.58 -3.67
CA ARG A 278 -21.06 11.67 -4.68
C ARG A 278 -20.13 10.51 -5.06
N GLY A 279 -19.14 10.23 -4.21
CA GLY A 279 -18.18 9.16 -4.39
C GLY A 279 -18.71 7.82 -3.92
N TYR A 280 -18.02 6.80 -4.40
CA TYR A 280 -18.16 5.41 -4.00
C TYR A 280 -17.02 5.06 -3.04
N PHE A 281 -17.21 4.01 -2.24
CA PHE A 281 -16.20 3.49 -1.33
C PHE A 281 -16.35 1.96 -1.28
N VAL A 282 -15.38 1.25 -1.84
CA VAL A 282 -15.38 -0.19 -2.04
C VAL A 282 -14.62 -0.88 -0.92
N ILE A 283 -15.20 -1.94 -0.38
CA ILE A 283 -14.66 -2.79 0.69
C ILE A 283 -14.69 -4.23 0.17
N GLY A 284 -13.56 -4.91 -0.02
CA GLY A 284 -13.58 -6.20 -0.69
C GLY A 284 -12.25 -6.93 -0.81
N SER A 285 -12.26 -8.04 -1.53
CA SER A 285 -11.06 -8.81 -1.87
C SER A 285 -10.07 -7.99 -2.72
N ALA A 286 -8.78 -8.29 -2.60
CA ALA A 286 -7.71 -7.68 -3.41
C ALA A 286 -7.87 -7.92 -4.93
N ASN A 287 -8.60 -8.98 -5.33
CA ASN A 287 -8.82 -9.30 -6.75
C ASN A 287 -9.94 -8.48 -7.40
N VAL A 288 -10.71 -7.70 -6.62
CA VAL A 288 -11.75 -6.80 -7.14
C VAL A 288 -11.08 -5.71 -7.98
N VAL A 289 -11.63 -5.40 -9.16
CA VAL A 289 -11.06 -4.42 -10.10
C VAL A 289 -12.08 -3.31 -10.39
N PRO A 290 -11.77 -2.03 -10.11
CA PRO A 290 -10.55 -1.52 -9.47
C PRO A 290 -10.38 -2.00 -8.02
N THR A 291 -9.13 -1.99 -7.55
CA THR A 291 -8.78 -2.40 -6.18
C THR A 291 -9.59 -1.63 -5.13
N PRO A 292 -10.18 -2.30 -4.13
CA PRO A 292 -11.02 -1.64 -3.12
C PRO A 292 -10.32 -0.53 -2.34
N ASP A 293 -11.06 0.53 -1.99
CA ASP A 293 -10.61 1.58 -1.05
C ASP A 293 -10.26 1.00 0.34
N PHE A 294 -10.88 -0.13 0.70
CA PHE A 294 -10.55 -0.93 1.87
C PHE A 294 -10.38 -2.40 1.46
N VAL A 295 -9.15 -2.79 1.13
CA VAL A 295 -8.79 -4.18 0.81
C VAL A 295 -8.84 -5.02 2.07
N LEU A 296 -9.60 -6.11 2.03
CA LEU A 296 -9.64 -7.08 3.13
C LEU A 296 -8.62 -8.19 2.91
N PRO A 297 -7.85 -8.57 3.95
CA PRO A 297 -6.73 -9.52 3.83
C PRO A 297 -7.16 -10.99 3.63
N ALA A 298 -8.46 -11.25 3.53
CA ALA A 298 -9.01 -12.54 3.12
C ALA A 298 -9.43 -12.45 1.64
N GLU A 299 -8.64 -13.07 0.77
CA GLU A 299 -8.91 -13.11 -0.68
C GLU A 299 -10.13 -13.96 -1.07
N ARG A 300 -10.85 -14.59 -0.13
CA ARG A 300 -11.92 -15.58 -0.39
C ARG A 300 -12.92 -15.69 0.77
N ASN A 301 -14.21 -15.88 0.45
CA ASN A 301 -15.33 -16.12 1.37
C ASN A 301 -15.49 -14.99 2.40
N LEU A 302 -15.33 -13.74 1.95
CA LEU A 302 -15.59 -12.54 2.72
C LEU A 302 -17.07 -12.44 3.15
N LEU A 303 -17.97 -12.77 2.22
CA LEU A 303 -19.41 -12.68 2.34
C LEU A 303 -20.02 -14.07 2.26
N GLN A 304 -20.68 -14.48 3.33
CA GLN A 304 -21.43 -15.73 3.31
C GLN A 304 -22.58 -15.60 2.27
N ASN A 305 -22.72 -16.58 1.39
CA ASN A 305 -23.64 -16.56 0.24
C ASN A 305 -25.14 -16.67 0.64
N GLY A 306 -25.45 -16.58 1.94
CA GLY A 306 -26.79 -16.36 2.47
C GLY A 306 -27.54 -17.60 2.97
N PRO A 307 -28.74 -17.39 3.56
CA PRO A 307 -29.42 -16.10 3.70
C PRO A 307 -28.91 -15.27 4.88
N ASP A 308 -28.22 -14.17 4.56
CA ASP A 308 -27.40 -13.36 5.47
C ASP A 308 -27.63 -11.86 5.19
N ALA A 309 -26.93 -10.94 5.87
CA ALA A 309 -27.14 -9.50 5.67
C ALA A 309 -25.88 -8.64 5.85
N VAL A 310 -25.82 -7.57 5.06
CA VAL A 310 -24.92 -6.43 5.26
C VAL A 310 -25.71 -5.29 5.88
N ALA A 311 -25.23 -4.74 6.99
CA ALA A 311 -25.86 -3.65 7.72
C ALA A 311 -24.85 -2.52 7.99
N LEU A 312 -25.20 -1.30 7.56
CA LEU A 312 -24.41 -0.09 7.74
C LEU A 312 -24.93 0.68 8.97
N TYR A 313 -24.07 0.96 9.94
CA TYR A 313 -24.42 1.64 11.19
C TYR A 313 -23.58 2.91 11.43
N TYR A 314 -24.13 3.84 12.21
CA TYR A 314 -23.44 5.04 12.66
C TYR A 314 -23.37 5.14 14.20
N GLY A 315 -22.20 4.88 14.76
CA GLY A 315 -21.95 4.84 16.20
C GLY A 315 -20.49 4.54 16.51
N SER A 316 -20.11 4.53 17.78
CA SER A 316 -18.73 4.21 18.15
C SER A 316 -18.38 2.81 17.65
N PRO A 317 -17.19 2.57 17.06
CA PRO A 317 -16.72 1.22 16.72
C PRO A 317 -16.93 0.19 17.84
N SER A 318 -16.69 0.60 19.10
CA SER A 318 -16.90 -0.21 20.31
C SER A 318 -18.34 -0.72 20.53
N ASP A 319 -19.33 -0.13 19.87
CA ASP A 319 -20.75 -0.50 20.01
C ASP A 319 -21.11 -1.70 19.10
N TYR A 320 -20.24 -2.06 18.16
CA TYR A 320 -20.42 -3.12 17.16
C TYR A 320 -19.33 -4.17 17.30
N VAL A 321 -19.71 -5.43 17.56
CA VAL A 321 -18.76 -6.53 17.80
C VAL A 321 -19.25 -7.83 17.19
N VAL A 322 -18.32 -8.69 16.78
CA VAL A 322 -18.63 -10.06 16.34
C VAL A 322 -19.42 -10.79 17.42
N GLY A 323 -20.46 -11.51 17.01
CA GLY A 323 -21.41 -12.19 17.90
C GLY A 323 -22.53 -11.30 18.47
N MET A 324 -22.55 -9.98 18.21
CA MET A 324 -23.68 -9.13 18.62
C MET A 324 -24.99 -9.58 17.95
N SER A 325 -26.11 -9.45 18.66
CA SER A 325 -27.44 -9.69 18.09
C SER A 325 -27.83 -8.58 17.12
N VAL A 326 -28.53 -8.93 16.03
CA VAL A 326 -29.07 -7.96 15.07
C VAL A 326 -29.92 -6.88 15.73
N THR A 327 -29.71 -5.62 15.33
CA THR A 327 -30.40 -4.44 15.88
C THR A 327 -30.74 -3.43 14.79
N ALA A 328 -31.79 -2.62 15.01
CA ALA A 328 -32.14 -1.48 14.16
C ALA A 328 -31.69 -0.14 14.77
N GLU A 329 -31.04 -0.17 15.94
CA GLU A 329 -30.54 1.03 16.61
C GLU A 329 -29.32 1.57 15.84
N SER A 330 -29.34 2.88 15.56
CA SER A 330 -28.29 3.60 14.81
C SER A 330 -28.00 3.07 13.39
N LEU A 331 -28.92 2.32 12.79
CA LEU A 331 -28.77 1.77 11.44
C LEU A 331 -28.96 2.88 10.37
N LEU A 332 -28.04 2.97 9.42
CA LEU A 332 -28.07 3.87 8.25
C LEU A 332 -28.77 3.22 7.05
N ASP A 333 -28.35 2.01 6.70
CA ASP A 333 -28.89 1.23 5.59
C ASP A 333 -28.64 -0.28 5.81
N ALA A 334 -29.38 -1.14 5.13
CA ALA A 334 -29.16 -2.59 5.18
C ALA A 334 -29.76 -3.33 3.99
N ILE A 335 -29.12 -4.43 3.62
CA ILE A 335 -29.63 -5.43 2.66
C ILE A 335 -29.54 -6.83 3.28
N VAL A 336 -30.59 -7.63 3.09
CA VAL A 336 -30.61 -9.05 3.43
C VAL A 336 -30.66 -9.83 2.11
N TYR A 337 -29.71 -10.71 1.88
CA TYR A 337 -29.46 -11.35 0.59
C TYR A 337 -29.31 -12.88 0.72
N SER A 338 -29.48 -13.61 -0.38
CA SER A 338 -29.18 -15.05 -0.52
C SER A 338 -28.99 -15.39 -1.99
N LYS A 339 -28.08 -16.32 -2.28
CA LYS A 339 -27.95 -16.95 -3.61
C LYS A 339 -29.02 -17.99 -3.96
N THR A 340 -29.97 -18.24 -3.06
CA THR A 340 -31.04 -19.23 -3.27
C THR A 340 -32.41 -18.58 -3.36
N ALA A 341 -32.99 -18.61 -4.57
CA ALA A 341 -34.27 -17.97 -4.87
C ALA A 341 -35.40 -18.43 -3.95
N GLY A 342 -35.94 -17.49 -3.18
CA GLY A 342 -37.06 -17.72 -2.26
C GLY A 342 -36.66 -18.15 -0.84
N ASP A 343 -35.38 -18.06 -0.49
CA ASP A 343 -34.94 -18.15 0.90
C ASP A 343 -35.57 -17.07 1.81
N SER A 344 -35.51 -17.31 3.12
CA SER A 344 -36.06 -16.39 4.11
C SER A 344 -35.21 -16.33 5.38
N ALA A 345 -34.76 -15.14 5.75
CA ALA A 345 -34.15 -14.84 7.04
C ALA A 345 -35.07 -13.93 7.89
N PRO A 346 -36.21 -14.43 8.41
CA PRO A 346 -37.20 -13.59 9.10
C PRO A 346 -36.67 -12.91 10.38
N GLY A 347 -35.59 -13.42 10.99
CA GLY A 347 -34.94 -12.73 12.11
C GLY A 347 -34.21 -11.46 11.65
N LEU A 348 -33.46 -11.53 10.55
CA LEU A 348 -32.81 -10.37 9.93
C LEU A 348 -33.82 -9.41 9.29
N THR A 349 -34.72 -9.90 8.42
CA THR A 349 -35.66 -9.02 7.70
C THR A 349 -36.71 -8.38 8.60
N SER A 350 -36.99 -8.91 9.80
CA SER A 350 -37.88 -8.23 10.76
C SER A 350 -37.22 -7.05 11.51
N VAL A 351 -35.89 -6.94 11.46
CA VAL A 351 -35.11 -5.91 12.14
C VAL A 351 -34.47 -4.94 11.15
N LEU A 352 -33.69 -5.46 10.19
CA LEU A 352 -32.89 -4.66 9.25
C LEU A 352 -33.73 -4.10 8.09
N THR A 353 -34.63 -4.91 7.52
CA THR A 353 -35.46 -4.53 6.36
C THR A 353 -36.96 -4.82 6.58
N PRO A 354 -37.62 -4.22 7.58
CA PRO A 354 -38.95 -4.64 8.03
C PRO A 354 -40.02 -4.69 6.93
N GLY A 355 -40.58 -5.87 6.70
CA GLY A 355 -41.62 -6.10 5.69
C GLY A 355 -41.10 -6.18 4.26
N ARG A 356 -39.80 -6.42 4.08
CA ARG A 356 -39.16 -6.75 2.79
C ARG A 356 -38.76 -8.22 2.73
N ASP A 357 -38.74 -8.75 1.52
CA ASP A 357 -38.21 -10.08 1.23
C ASP A 357 -36.68 -10.03 1.09
N VAL A 358 -36.03 -11.20 1.20
CA VAL A 358 -34.59 -11.38 0.94
C VAL A 358 -34.31 -11.14 -0.54
N VAL A 359 -33.23 -10.43 -0.86
CA VAL A 359 -32.81 -10.16 -2.25
C VAL A 359 -32.08 -11.40 -2.79
N HIS A 360 -32.43 -11.80 -4.01
CA HIS A 360 -31.76 -12.91 -4.70
C HIS A 360 -30.57 -12.37 -5.49
N GLU A 361 -29.38 -12.67 -5.00
CA GLU A 361 -28.15 -12.72 -5.80
C GLU A 361 -28.26 -14.01 -6.66
N ASP A 362 -27.82 -14.01 -7.92
CA ASP A 362 -28.06 -15.05 -8.91
C ASP A 362 -26.83 -15.25 -9.82
N GLU A 363 -25.83 -16.03 -9.38
CA GLU A 363 -24.60 -16.49 -10.08
C GLU A 363 -24.81 -17.13 -11.49
N TYR A 364 -26.02 -17.09 -12.05
CA TYR A 364 -26.41 -17.62 -13.35
C TYR A 364 -27.27 -16.66 -14.20
N ALA A 365 -27.41 -15.39 -13.83
CA ALA A 365 -28.21 -14.43 -14.59
C ALA A 365 -27.50 -13.96 -15.88
N HIS A 366 -26.17 -14.05 -15.93
CA HIS A 366 -25.23 -13.66 -16.98
C HIS A 366 -24.21 -14.79 -17.25
N GLU A 367 -23.28 -14.58 -18.20
CA GLU A 367 -22.14 -15.50 -18.44
C GLU A 367 -20.86 -15.00 -17.76
N GLU A 368 -20.81 -13.69 -17.48
CA GLU A 368 -19.86 -12.99 -16.61
C GLU A 368 -20.45 -12.82 -15.20
N ASP A 369 -19.59 -12.56 -14.22
CA ASP A 369 -19.92 -12.31 -12.81
C ASP A 369 -20.88 -11.12 -12.58
N GLU A 370 -21.62 -11.16 -11.46
CA GLU A 370 -22.73 -10.27 -11.16
C GLU A 370 -22.74 -9.71 -9.73
N SER A 371 -23.55 -8.68 -9.51
CA SER A 371 -23.74 -8.06 -8.21
C SER A 371 -25.19 -7.68 -7.96
N LEU A 372 -25.54 -7.58 -6.67
CA LEU A 372 -26.72 -6.84 -6.22
C LEU A 372 -26.46 -5.34 -6.29
N SER A 373 -26.67 -4.79 -7.47
CA SER A 373 -26.60 -3.35 -7.75
C SER A 373 -27.88 -2.60 -7.37
N ARG A 374 -27.76 -1.48 -6.65
CA ARG A 374 -28.85 -0.51 -6.43
C ARG A 374 -29.18 0.25 -7.71
N CYS A 375 -30.29 -0.11 -8.35
CA CYS A 375 -30.69 0.36 -9.67
C CYS A 375 -31.99 1.17 -9.73
N GLY A 376 -32.60 1.43 -8.58
CA GLY A 376 -33.72 2.35 -8.44
C GLY A 376 -33.32 3.68 -7.80
N ASP A 377 -34.05 4.11 -6.78
CA ASP A 377 -33.71 5.31 -6.01
C ASP A 377 -32.75 5.04 -4.83
N THR A 378 -32.22 6.12 -4.26
CA THR A 378 -31.24 6.10 -3.16
C THR A 378 -31.91 6.03 -1.78
N THR A 379 -33.10 5.43 -1.65
CA THR A 379 -33.77 5.27 -0.36
C THR A 379 -33.16 4.10 0.42
N ALA A 380 -32.68 4.36 1.63
CA ALA A 380 -32.22 3.32 2.56
C ALA A 380 -33.33 2.30 2.87
N PHE A 381 -32.94 1.05 3.17
CA PHE A 381 -33.81 -0.10 3.48
C PHE A 381 -34.78 -0.52 2.37
N ALA A 382 -34.73 0.13 1.21
CA ALA A 382 -35.59 -0.19 0.08
C ALA A 382 -34.94 -1.29 -0.78
N THR A 383 -34.99 -2.55 -0.31
CA THR A 383 -34.45 -3.71 -1.06
C THR A 383 -35.03 -3.84 -2.48
N SER A 384 -36.23 -3.29 -2.72
CA SER A 384 -36.85 -3.20 -4.05
C SER A 384 -36.13 -2.29 -5.05
N GLN A 385 -35.08 -1.57 -4.64
CA GLN A 385 -34.21 -0.80 -5.53
C GLN A 385 -33.02 -1.64 -6.04
N PHE A 386 -32.75 -2.82 -5.47
CA PHE A 386 -31.65 -3.69 -5.90
C PHE A 386 -32.08 -4.63 -7.03
N SER A 387 -31.16 -4.90 -7.94
CA SER A 387 -31.31 -5.86 -9.04
C SER A 387 -29.95 -6.44 -9.43
N VAL A 388 -29.94 -7.70 -9.86
CA VAL A 388 -28.75 -8.32 -10.44
C VAL A 388 -28.29 -7.56 -11.69
N ALA A 389 -27.01 -7.21 -11.73
CA ALA A 389 -26.33 -6.51 -12.82
C ALA A 389 -24.84 -6.90 -12.86
N LEU A 390 -24.12 -6.55 -13.93
CA LEU A 390 -22.67 -6.75 -14.01
C LEU A 390 -21.93 -5.84 -13.02
N LEU A 391 -20.77 -6.29 -12.53
CA LEU A 391 -19.94 -5.55 -11.56
C LEU A 391 -19.61 -4.11 -12.00
N SER A 392 -19.73 -3.17 -11.07
CA SER A 392 -19.39 -1.74 -11.25
C SER A 392 -18.63 -1.08 -10.07
N PRO A 393 -17.73 -1.79 -9.34
CA PRO A 393 -17.02 -1.22 -8.19
C PRO A 393 -16.26 0.07 -8.53
N GLY A 394 -16.31 1.03 -7.61
CA GLY A 394 -15.74 2.37 -7.74
C GLY A 394 -16.59 3.31 -8.60
N GLY A 395 -17.80 2.92 -9.01
CA GLY A 395 -18.53 3.65 -10.06
C GLY A 395 -20.05 3.46 -10.11
N PRO A 396 -20.71 4.05 -11.13
CA PRO A 396 -22.16 4.01 -11.25
C PRO A 396 -22.69 2.66 -11.76
N ASN A 397 -23.65 2.10 -11.01
CA ASN A 397 -24.24 0.78 -11.23
C ASN A 397 -24.71 0.47 -12.66
N ASN A 398 -24.43 -0.75 -13.13
CA ASN A 398 -24.73 -1.26 -14.48
C ASN A 398 -26.21 -1.64 -14.73
N CYS A 399 -27.13 -0.75 -14.37
CA CYS A 399 -28.57 -0.98 -14.25
C CYS A 399 -29.39 -1.22 -15.55
N ASN A 400 -28.73 -1.65 -16.64
CA ASN A 400 -29.33 -1.84 -17.95
C ASN A 400 -29.50 -3.33 -18.33
N SER A 401 -29.89 -4.19 -17.39
CA SER A 401 -30.20 -5.60 -17.65
C SER A 401 -31.61 -5.77 -18.28
N ASN A 402 -31.66 -5.90 -19.61
CA ASN A 402 -32.82 -6.47 -20.32
C ASN A 402 -32.37 -7.33 -21.50
N ASN A 403 -32.05 -8.59 -21.20
CA ASN A 403 -32.05 -9.77 -22.08
C ASN A 403 -31.52 -9.61 -23.52
N GLY A 404 -30.26 -10.03 -23.70
CA GLY A 404 -29.82 -10.69 -24.93
C GLY A 404 -29.20 -9.78 -26.00
N VAL A 405 -27.96 -10.10 -26.34
CA VAL A 405 -27.11 -9.57 -27.43
C VAL A 405 -27.84 -8.72 -28.49
N SER A 406 -27.67 -7.40 -28.39
CA SER A 406 -27.57 -6.48 -29.52
C SER A 406 -27.07 -5.11 -29.04
N THR A 407 -25.89 -4.70 -29.50
CA THR A 407 -25.45 -3.29 -29.46
C THR A 407 -26.38 -2.40 -30.29
N PRO A 408 -26.80 -1.22 -29.78
CA PRO A 408 -26.86 -0.07 -30.68
C PRO A 408 -26.47 1.27 -30.03
N SER A 409 -25.47 1.91 -30.64
CA SER A 409 -25.26 3.36 -30.77
C SER A 409 -26.11 4.31 -29.89
N PHE A 410 -25.46 4.97 -28.92
CA PHE A 410 -26.00 6.19 -28.33
C PHE A 410 -26.10 7.29 -29.40
N THR A 411 -27.33 7.73 -29.66
CA THR A 411 -27.60 8.86 -30.56
C THR A 411 -27.81 10.11 -29.71
N THR A 412 -26.90 11.07 -29.80
CA THR A 412 -26.99 12.36 -29.08
C THR A 412 -28.18 13.20 -29.55
N LEU A 413 -29.02 13.73 -28.65
CA LEU A 413 -29.70 15.04 -28.75
C LEU A 413 -30.35 15.40 -27.38
N PRO A 414 -30.80 16.65 -27.12
CA PRO A 414 -30.13 17.47 -26.13
C PRO A 414 -31.01 17.83 -24.91
N ALA A 415 -30.36 18.16 -23.79
CA ALA A 415 -31.05 18.67 -22.62
C ALA A 415 -31.67 20.06 -22.89
N THR A 416 -32.99 20.18 -22.75
CA THR A 416 -33.68 21.47 -22.59
C THR A 416 -34.99 21.28 -21.82
N THR A 417 -34.97 21.48 -20.50
CA THR A 417 -36.13 22.10 -19.83
C THR A 417 -35.73 22.91 -18.61
N THR A 418 -36.30 24.10 -18.52
CA THR A 418 -36.15 25.05 -17.41
C THR A 418 -36.76 24.53 -16.11
N ALA A 419 -35.98 24.47 -15.04
CA ALA A 419 -36.48 24.50 -13.66
C ALA A 419 -36.24 25.90 -13.07
N THR A 420 -37.19 26.40 -12.28
CA THR A 420 -37.14 27.74 -11.68
C THR A 420 -36.91 27.61 -10.18
N GLU A 421 -35.68 27.82 -9.73
CA GLU A 421 -35.38 27.78 -8.30
C GLU A 421 -35.70 29.10 -7.59
N THR A 422 -36.28 28.97 -6.40
CA THR A 422 -36.46 30.08 -5.46
C THR A 422 -35.22 30.27 -4.62
N THR A 423 -34.72 31.50 -4.59
CA THR A 423 -33.50 31.95 -3.91
C THR A 423 -33.51 31.72 -2.40
N GLU A 424 -32.50 31.02 -1.88
CA GLU A 424 -31.87 31.37 -0.59
C GLU A 424 -30.37 31.64 -0.82
N SER A 425 -29.81 32.53 0.00
CA SER A 425 -28.53 33.22 -0.27
C SER A 425 -27.37 32.58 0.49
N SER A 426 -26.62 31.68 -0.14
CA SER A 426 -25.30 31.26 0.34
C SER A 426 -24.19 32.02 -0.38
N THR A 427 -23.10 32.34 0.34
CA THR A 427 -22.06 33.26 -0.14
C THR A 427 -20.91 32.46 -0.76
N THR A 428 -20.75 32.52 -2.08
CA THR A 428 -19.72 31.77 -2.80
C THR A 428 -18.33 32.41 -2.67
N ILE A 429 -17.32 31.56 -2.44
CA ILE A 429 -15.93 31.83 -2.81
C ILE A 429 -15.70 31.07 -4.14
N PRO A 430 -15.14 31.70 -5.19
CA PRO A 430 -14.97 31.03 -6.47
C PRO A 430 -13.79 30.05 -6.44
N THR A 431 -14.07 28.76 -6.61
CA THR A 431 -13.08 27.82 -7.15
C THR A 431 -12.92 28.10 -8.65
N VAL A 432 -11.68 28.06 -9.13
CA VAL A 432 -11.36 28.26 -10.55
C VAL A 432 -11.06 26.87 -11.13
N ASN A 433 -11.84 26.45 -12.15
CA ASN A 433 -11.54 25.24 -12.91
C ASN A 433 -10.30 25.47 -13.79
N SER A 434 -9.12 25.32 -13.21
CA SER A 434 -7.85 25.20 -13.92
C SER A 434 -7.27 23.81 -13.69
N ALA A 435 -6.74 23.19 -14.75
CA ALA A 435 -6.00 21.94 -14.65
C ALA A 435 -4.87 22.04 -13.60
N PRO A 436 -4.59 20.98 -12.82
CA PRO A 436 -3.48 20.96 -11.87
C PRO A 436 -2.14 21.04 -12.61
N LEU A 437 -1.10 21.53 -11.93
CA LEU A 437 0.26 21.58 -12.52
C LEU A 437 0.97 20.23 -12.36
N LEU A 438 0.67 19.30 -13.27
CA LEU A 438 1.28 17.98 -13.37
C LEU A 438 2.16 17.88 -14.62
N LEU A 439 3.23 17.10 -14.53
CA LEU A 439 4.08 16.69 -15.66
C LEU A 439 4.26 15.17 -15.66
N ILE A 440 4.57 14.60 -16.82
CA ILE A 440 5.18 13.26 -16.91
C ILE A 440 6.62 13.40 -16.42
N ASN A 441 7.00 12.66 -15.38
CA ASN A 441 8.28 12.81 -14.69
C ASN A 441 9.28 11.72 -15.07
N GLU A 442 8.81 10.48 -15.12
CA GLU A 442 9.60 9.30 -15.41
C GLU A 442 8.75 8.29 -16.19
N LEU A 443 9.40 7.46 -17.00
CA LEU A 443 8.77 6.46 -17.86
C LEU A 443 9.78 5.32 -18.05
N ASN A 444 9.39 4.08 -17.76
CA ASN A 444 10.12 2.88 -18.19
C ASN A 444 9.18 2.03 -19.05
N SER A 445 9.54 1.80 -20.32
CA SER A 445 8.77 1.01 -21.29
C SER A 445 9.51 -0.18 -21.91
N ASP A 446 10.68 -0.56 -21.38
CA ASP A 446 11.49 -1.65 -21.92
C ASP A 446 12.47 -2.22 -20.88
N ASP A 447 12.00 -3.13 -20.02
CA ASP A 447 12.86 -3.78 -19.02
C ASP A 447 13.84 -4.79 -19.65
N PRO A 448 15.11 -4.89 -19.19
CA PRO A 448 16.07 -5.87 -19.68
C PRO A 448 15.64 -7.35 -19.64
N GLY A 449 15.06 -7.77 -20.77
CA GLY A 449 14.74 -9.14 -21.15
C GLY A 449 13.34 -9.61 -20.77
N THR A 450 12.60 -8.86 -19.95
CA THR A 450 11.29 -9.29 -19.45
C THR A 450 10.53 -8.08 -18.93
N ASP A 451 9.68 -7.56 -19.81
CA ASP A 451 8.88 -6.35 -19.62
C ASP A 451 7.81 -6.66 -18.55
N ASP A 452 8.15 -6.48 -17.26
CA ASP A 452 7.30 -6.71 -16.07
C ASP A 452 7.52 -5.72 -14.91
N THR A 453 8.37 -4.70 -15.07
CA THR A 453 8.59 -3.53 -14.19
C THR A 453 8.32 -2.18 -14.87
N GLU A 454 7.58 -2.18 -15.98
CA GLU A 454 7.14 -0.97 -16.69
C GLU A 454 6.28 -0.01 -15.84
N PHE A 455 6.52 1.30 -15.97
CA PHE A 455 5.74 2.34 -15.27
C PHE A 455 5.76 3.71 -15.96
N ILE A 456 4.81 4.55 -15.56
CA ILE A 456 4.66 5.97 -15.87
C ILE A 456 4.57 6.70 -14.53
N GLU A 457 5.38 7.73 -14.33
CA GLU A 457 5.29 8.57 -13.14
C GLU A 457 4.87 10.00 -13.48
N LEU A 458 4.00 10.58 -12.65
CA LEU A 458 3.57 11.97 -12.72
C LEU A 458 4.14 12.78 -11.53
N HIS A 459 4.63 14.01 -11.77
CA HIS A 459 5.10 14.91 -10.70
C HIS A 459 4.18 16.11 -10.50
N ASN A 460 3.80 16.38 -9.25
CA ASN A 460 3.02 17.54 -8.84
C ASN A 460 3.90 18.77 -8.60
N LEU A 461 3.79 19.79 -9.45
CA LEU A 461 4.52 21.05 -9.29
C LEU A 461 3.87 22.03 -8.30
N GLU A 462 2.71 21.73 -7.74
CA GLU A 462 2.04 22.59 -6.76
C GLU A 462 2.59 22.40 -5.33
N ASN A 463 2.51 23.46 -4.51
CA ASN A 463 2.86 23.41 -3.08
C ASN A 463 1.66 22.99 -2.21
N ARG A 464 0.84 22.07 -2.73
CA ARG A 464 -0.36 21.49 -2.11
C ARG A 464 -0.67 20.16 -2.78
N ALA A 465 -1.42 19.29 -2.11
CA ALA A 465 -1.99 18.13 -2.78
C ALA A 465 -2.95 18.59 -3.90
N VAL A 466 -3.01 17.81 -4.98
CA VAL A 466 -3.93 18.00 -6.10
C VAL A 466 -4.72 16.72 -6.33
N SER A 467 -6.03 16.87 -6.56
CA SER A 467 -6.84 15.78 -7.09
C SER A 467 -6.47 15.54 -8.55
N LEU A 468 -6.48 14.28 -8.96
CA LEU A 468 -6.31 13.81 -10.33
C LEU A 468 -7.66 13.63 -11.05
N ASP A 469 -8.77 14.10 -10.45
CA ASP A 469 -10.07 14.18 -11.12
C ASP A 469 -9.98 14.94 -12.43
N ASN A 470 -10.51 14.33 -13.50
CA ASN A 470 -10.42 14.82 -14.88
C ASN A 470 -9.01 14.77 -15.48
N VAL A 471 -8.01 14.19 -14.81
CA VAL A 471 -6.68 13.90 -15.37
C VAL A 471 -6.68 12.49 -15.97
N HIS A 472 -6.16 12.35 -17.18
CA HIS A 472 -6.12 11.08 -17.92
C HIS A 472 -4.75 10.88 -18.55
N VAL A 473 -4.23 9.66 -18.44
CA VAL A 473 -3.06 9.20 -19.20
C VAL A 473 -3.56 8.41 -20.40
N VAL A 474 -3.14 8.78 -21.60
CA VAL A 474 -3.53 8.14 -22.85
C VAL A 474 -2.29 7.63 -23.57
N LEU A 475 -2.29 6.35 -23.91
CA LEU A 475 -1.16 5.68 -24.55
C LEU A 475 -1.43 5.53 -26.05
N PHE A 476 -0.62 6.12 -26.91
CA PHE A 476 -0.84 6.15 -28.36
C PHE A 476 0.13 5.25 -29.11
N ASN A 477 -0.41 4.42 -30.01
CA ASN A 477 0.38 3.61 -30.91
C ASN A 477 0.81 4.45 -32.13
N GLY A 478 2.12 4.68 -32.28
CA GLY A 478 2.73 5.42 -33.39
C GLY A 478 3.28 4.52 -34.51
N TYR A 479 3.27 3.20 -34.32
CA TYR A 479 3.72 2.25 -35.34
C TYR A 479 2.88 2.32 -36.64
N GLY A 480 3.50 2.78 -37.72
CA GLY A 480 2.87 2.86 -39.04
C GLY A 480 2.08 4.14 -39.25
N SER A 481 0.74 4.06 -39.28
CA SER A 481 -0.13 5.22 -39.55
C SER A 481 -1.44 5.23 -38.75
N SER A 482 -1.53 4.42 -37.70
CA SER A 482 -2.61 4.39 -36.71
C SER A 482 -2.70 5.72 -35.97
N ASN A 483 -1.68 6.06 -35.16
CA ASN A 483 -1.68 7.23 -34.28
C ASN A 483 -2.95 7.31 -33.40
N THR A 484 -3.39 6.14 -32.94
CA THR A 484 -4.60 5.94 -32.14
C THR A 484 -4.24 5.49 -30.75
N ALA A 485 -5.04 5.90 -29.75
CA ALA A 485 -4.90 5.38 -28.40
C ALA A 485 -5.03 3.84 -28.41
N TYR A 486 -4.10 3.13 -27.80
CA TYR A 486 -4.24 1.70 -27.51
C TYR A 486 -4.72 1.45 -26.08
N ASP A 487 -4.48 2.40 -25.16
CA ASP A 487 -5.00 2.38 -23.80
C ASP A 487 -5.32 3.78 -23.27
N VAL A 488 -6.19 3.86 -22.25
CA VAL A 488 -6.61 5.08 -21.56
C VAL A 488 -6.79 4.78 -20.07
N ILE A 489 -5.99 5.45 -19.24
CA ILE A 489 -5.98 5.30 -17.79
C ILE A 489 -6.60 6.58 -17.19
N HIS A 490 -7.77 6.45 -16.57
CA HIS A 490 -8.49 7.54 -15.93
C HIS A 490 -8.09 7.65 -14.45
N LEU A 491 -7.58 8.80 -14.00
CA LEU A 491 -7.08 8.98 -12.63
C LEU A 491 -8.12 9.61 -11.68
N SER A 492 -9.41 9.42 -11.98
CA SER A 492 -10.50 9.99 -11.17
C SER A 492 -10.53 9.37 -9.78
N GLY A 493 -10.80 10.17 -8.74
CA GLY A 493 -10.71 9.73 -7.33
C GLY A 493 -9.30 9.75 -6.74
N MET A 494 -8.25 9.63 -7.56
CA MET A 494 -6.87 9.64 -7.09
C MET A 494 -6.39 11.05 -6.73
N SER A 495 -5.35 11.14 -5.90
CA SER A 495 -4.69 12.41 -5.57
C SER A 495 -3.19 12.23 -5.38
N VAL A 496 -2.43 13.29 -5.62
CA VAL A 496 -0.97 13.31 -5.38
C VAL A 496 -0.61 14.42 -4.41
N THR A 497 0.30 14.10 -3.48
CA THR A 497 0.70 15.00 -2.39
C THR A 497 1.46 16.22 -2.89
N SER A 498 1.62 17.24 -2.04
CA SER A 498 2.37 18.46 -2.36
C SER A 498 3.81 18.13 -2.76
N ARG A 499 4.21 18.45 -4.00
CA ARG A 499 5.54 18.10 -4.55
C ARG A 499 5.84 16.59 -4.63
N GLY A 500 4.83 15.76 -4.45
CA GLY A 500 4.92 14.32 -4.55
C GLY A 500 4.84 13.81 -5.99
N TYR A 501 5.14 12.52 -6.10
CA TYR A 501 5.07 11.72 -7.31
C TYR A 501 3.84 10.82 -7.27
N PHE A 502 3.40 10.33 -8.43
CA PHE A 502 2.29 9.39 -8.56
C PHE A 502 2.64 8.37 -9.64
N VAL A 503 2.85 7.12 -9.25
CA VAL A 503 3.34 6.03 -10.09
C VAL A 503 2.17 5.18 -10.60
N ILE A 504 2.19 4.90 -11.90
CA ILE A 504 1.20 4.07 -12.60
C ILE A 504 1.98 2.95 -13.29
N GLY A 505 1.79 1.68 -12.96
CA GLY A 505 2.67 0.63 -13.51
C GLY A 505 2.37 -0.79 -13.05
N SER A 506 3.31 -1.69 -13.31
CA SER A 506 3.22 -3.10 -12.94
C SER A 506 3.30 -3.32 -11.41
N ALA A 507 2.65 -4.37 -10.93
CA ALA A 507 2.74 -4.80 -9.53
C ALA A 507 4.16 -5.17 -9.06
N ASN A 508 5.10 -5.44 -9.99
CA ASN A 508 6.50 -5.75 -9.63
C ASN A 508 7.38 -4.50 -9.48
N VAL A 509 6.89 -3.31 -9.82
CA VAL A 509 7.61 -2.03 -9.60
C VAL A 509 7.82 -1.83 -8.10
N VAL A 510 9.03 -1.39 -7.70
CA VAL A 510 9.40 -1.20 -6.29
C VAL A 510 9.87 0.24 -6.06
N PRO A 511 9.22 1.05 -5.19
CA PRO A 511 8.01 0.72 -4.42
C PRO A 511 6.77 0.48 -5.30
N THR A 512 5.78 -0.22 -4.74
CA THR A 512 4.51 -0.54 -5.41
C THR A 512 3.84 0.72 -5.96
N PRO A 513 3.34 0.74 -7.21
CA PRO A 513 2.69 1.91 -7.79
C PRO A 513 1.44 2.39 -7.04
N ASP A 514 1.21 3.70 -7.02
CA ASP A 514 -0.04 4.32 -6.54
C ASP A 514 -1.26 3.87 -7.38
N PHE A 515 -1.05 3.49 -8.64
CA PHE A 515 -2.04 2.88 -9.53
C PHE A 515 -1.44 1.65 -10.20
N VAL A 516 -1.73 0.47 -9.64
CA VAL A 516 -1.28 -0.81 -10.22
C VAL A 516 -2.15 -1.16 -11.43
N LEU A 517 -1.53 -1.38 -12.58
CA LEU A 517 -2.23 -1.83 -13.78
C LEU A 517 -2.42 -3.36 -13.72
N PRO A 518 -3.59 -3.89 -14.13
CA PRO A 518 -3.98 -5.29 -13.90
C PRO A 518 -3.21 -6.31 -14.74
N ALA A 519 -2.36 -5.86 -15.66
CA ALA A 519 -1.42 -6.74 -16.34
C ALA A 519 -0.05 -6.57 -15.69
N GLU A 520 0.48 -7.66 -15.12
CA GLU A 520 1.88 -7.78 -14.69
C GLU A 520 2.88 -7.58 -15.87
N ARG A 521 2.34 -7.68 -17.10
CA ARG A 521 2.90 -8.03 -18.41
C ARG A 521 2.78 -6.98 -19.53
N ASN A 522 3.85 -6.36 -20.04
CA ASN A 522 3.84 -5.61 -21.33
C ASN A 522 2.78 -4.48 -21.35
N LEU A 523 2.80 -3.63 -20.34
CA LEU A 523 1.88 -2.52 -20.12
C LEU A 523 2.04 -1.40 -21.15
N LEU A 524 3.29 -1.11 -21.49
CA LEU A 524 3.68 -0.13 -22.47
C LEU A 524 4.12 -0.84 -23.75
N GLN A 525 4.07 -0.10 -24.85
CA GLN A 525 4.61 -0.59 -26.12
C GLN A 525 5.96 0.09 -26.30
N ASN A 526 7.02 -0.69 -26.49
CA ASN A 526 8.41 -0.23 -26.53
C ASN A 526 8.75 0.66 -27.76
N GLY A 527 7.73 1.07 -28.53
CA GLY A 527 7.81 2.18 -29.47
C GLY A 527 7.84 1.83 -30.96
N PRO A 528 7.76 2.87 -31.83
CA PRO A 528 7.69 4.28 -31.48
C PRO A 528 6.26 4.75 -31.15
N ASP A 529 6.03 5.07 -29.87
CA ASP A 529 4.72 5.25 -29.25
C ASP A 529 4.74 6.49 -28.32
N ALA A 530 3.66 6.80 -27.61
CA ALA A 530 3.60 8.00 -26.76
C ALA A 530 2.73 7.86 -25.51
N VAL A 531 3.18 8.51 -24.43
CA VAL A 531 2.38 8.81 -23.23
C VAL A 531 1.94 10.26 -23.29
N ALA A 532 0.65 10.51 -23.12
CA ALA A 532 0.07 11.84 -23.14
C ALA A 532 -0.88 12.07 -21.95
N LEU A 533 -0.66 13.16 -21.22
CA LEU A 533 -1.43 13.57 -20.06
C LEU A 533 -2.46 14.63 -20.48
N TYR A 534 -3.75 14.44 -20.17
CA TYR A 534 -4.84 15.34 -20.56
C TYR A 534 -5.71 15.76 -19.37
N TYR A 535 -6.37 16.93 -19.50
CA TYR A 535 -7.36 17.42 -18.54
C TYR A 535 -8.75 17.60 -19.17
N GLY A 536 -9.72 16.74 -18.86
CA GLY A 536 -11.09 16.86 -19.37
C GLY A 536 -12.05 15.80 -18.84
N SER A 537 -13.25 15.71 -19.41
CA SER A 537 -14.19 14.66 -19.03
C SER A 537 -13.62 13.28 -19.43
N PRO A 538 -13.76 12.22 -18.61
CA PRO A 538 -13.38 10.86 -19.00
C PRO A 538 -13.95 10.46 -20.37
N SER A 539 -15.19 10.88 -20.67
CA SER A 539 -15.87 10.61 -21.95
C SER A 539 -15.23 11.24 -23.20
N GLU A 540 -14.24 12.13 -23.06
CA GLU A 540 -13.49 12.72 -24.16
C GLU A 540 -12.28 11.85 -24.58
N TYR A 541 -11.86 10.90 -23.74
CA TYR A 541 -10.67 10.07 -23.93
C TYR A 541 -11.07 8.59 -23.96
N VAL A 542 -10.84 7.91 -25.09
CA VAL A 542 -11.22 6.51 -25.28
C VAL A 542 -10.20 5.75 -26.12
N VAL A 543 -10.05 4.45 -25.87
CA VAL A 543 -9.25 3.56 -26.71
C VAL A 543 -9.71 3.66 -28.17
N GLY A 544 -8.75 3.77 -29.09
CA GLY A 544 -8.98 3.99 -30.52
C GLY A 544 -9.19 5.46 -30.92
N MET A 545 -9.24 6.42 -29.99
CA MET A 545 -9.30 7.85 -30.35
C MET A 545 -8.06 8.26 -31.18
N SER A 546 -8.24 9.20 -32.11
CA SER A 546 -7.10 9.80 -32.82
C SER A 546 -6.33 10.75 -31.91
N VAL A 547 -5.01 10.80 -32.08
CA VAL A 547 -4.14 11.74 -31.37
C VAL A 547 -4.62 13.20 -31.53
N THR A 548 -4.62 13.95 -30.43
CA THR A 548 -5.05 15.36 -30.39
C THR A 548 -4.12 16.20 -29.51
N ALA A 549 -4.19 17.52 -29.65
CA ALA A 549 -3.53 18.48 -28.75
C ALA A 549 -4.54 19.29 -27.92
N ASP A 550 -5.84 19.05 -28.13
CA ASP A 550 -6.90 19.69 -27.35
C ASP A 550 -6.84 19.17 -25.90
N SER A 551 -6.88 20.09 -24.93
CA SER A 551 -6.82 19.79 -23.48
C SER A 551 -5.58 19.01 -22.99
N LEU A 552 -4.52 18.94 -23.81
CA LEU A 552 -3.27 18.27 -23.48
C LEU A 552 -2.48 19.07 -22.42
N MET A 553 -2.02 18.40 -21.38
CA MET A 553 -1.23 18.95 -20.27
C MET A 553 0.28 18.78 -20.50
N ASP A 554 0.71 17.57 -20.84
CA ASP A 554 2.09 17.19 -21.12
C ASP A 554 2.14 15.92 -21.99
N ALA A 555 3.24 15.67 -22.69
CA ALA A 555 3.41 14.45 -23.48
C ALA A 555 4.88 14.12 -23.78
N ILE A 556 5.17 12.82 -23.89
CA ILE A 556 6.43 12.26 -24.40
C ILE A 556 6.13 11.26 -25.52
N VAL A 557 6.95 11.28 -26.57
CA VAL A 557 6.94 10.28 -27.65
C VAL A 557 8.28 9.57 -27.59
N TYR A 558 8.28 8.24 -27.47
CA TYR A 558 9.45 7.43 -27.10
C TYR A 558 9.61 6.21 -28.02
N SER A 559 10.79 5.61 -28.04
CA SER A 559 11.09 4.33 -28.70
C SER A 559 12.39 3.73 -28.15
N LYS A 560 12.44 2.39 -28.06
CA LYS A 560 13.69 1.66 -27.79
C LYS A 560 14.65 1.56 -28.97
N THR A 561 14.30 2.11 -30.13
CA THR A 561 15.12 2.06 -31.34
C THR A 561 15.66 3.45 -31.71
N ALA A 562 16.97 3.62 -31.59
CA ALA A 562 17.67 4.87 -31.85
C ALA A 562 17.40 5.42 -33.25
N GLY A 563 16.77 6.61 -33.32
CA GLY A 563 16.48 7.32 -34.57
C GLY A 563 15.17 6.93 -35.24
N ASP A 564 14.29 6.22 -34.53
CA ASP A 564 12.89 6.03 -34.95
C ASP A 564 12.12 7.35 -35.12
N SER A 565 11.01 7.28 -35.86
CA SER A 565 10.18 8.45 -36.12
C SER A 565 8.68 8.12 -36.10
N ALA A 566 7.94 8.77 -35.22
CA ALA A 566 6.47 8.80 -35.21
C ALA A 566 5.97 10.20 -35.61
N PRO A 567 6.03 10.60 -36.90
CA PRO A 567 5.64 11.95 -37.33
C PRO A 567 4.16 12.27 -37.11
N GLY A 568 3.28 11.27 -37.02
CA GLY A 568 1.86 11.49 -36.69
C GLY A 568 1.63 11.84 -35.22
N LEU A 569 2.42 11.28 -34.29
CA LEU A 569 2.40 11.64 -32.87
C LEU A 569 3.17 12.94 -32.59
N THR A 570 4.43 13.03 -33.03
CA THR A 570 5.29 14.20 -32.78
C THR A 570 4.79 15.49 -33.44
N SER A 571 3.99 15.44 -34.50
CA SER A 571 3.39 16.66 -35.08
C SER A 571 2.20 17.21 -34.29
N VAL A 572 1.68 16.45 -33.31
CA VAL A 572 0.50 16.79 -32.51
C VAL A 572 0.87 16.94 -31.03
N LEU A 573 1.46 15.91 -30.42
CA LEU A 573 1.79 15.86 -28.99
C LEU A 573 3.04 16.67 -28.63
N THR A 574 4.09 16.58 -29.45
CA THR A 574 5.39 17.22 -29.20
C THR A 574 5.92 18.02 -30.42
N PRO A 575 5.18 19.04 -30.92
CA PRO A 575 5.45 19.66 -32.23
C PRO A 575 6.88 20.15 -32.43
N GLY A 576 7.60 19.52 -33.36
CA GLY A 576 8.98 19.87 -33.72
C GLY A 576 10.04 19.31 -32.76
N ARG A 577 9.69 18.30 -31.96
CA ARG A 577 10.63 17.50 -31.17
C ARG A 577 10.88 16.16 -31.85
N ASP A 578 12.04 15.58 -31.55
CA ASP A 578 12.38 14.21 -31.92
C ASP A 578 11.80 13.21 -30.91
N VAL A 579 11.69 11.94 -31.33
CA VAL A 579 11.33 10.81 -30.46
C VAL A 579 12.45 10.59 -29.44
N VAL A 580 12.11 10.38 -28.17
CA VAL A 580 13.08 10.10 -27.10
C VAL A 580 13.51 8.63 -27.18
N HIS A 581 14.82 8.38 -27.06
CA HIS A 581 15.37 7.03 -27.09
C HIS A 581 15.52 6.51 -25.66
N GLU A 582 14.74 5.49 -25.31
CA GLU A 582 15.02 4.60 -24.19
C GLU A 582 16.08 3.60 -24.68
N ASP A 583 17.17 3.40 -23.95
CA ASP A 583 18.35 2.68 -24.44
C ASP A 583 18.62 1.48 -23.53
N GLU A 584 17.99 0.33 -23.83
CA GLU A 584 18.05 -0.98 -23.11
C GLU A 584 19.47 -1.56 -22.88
N TYR A 585 20.51 -0.80 -23.22
CA TYR A 585 21.93 -1.13 -23.08
C TYR A 585 22.74 -0.03 -22.38
N ALA A 586 22.10 0.98 -21.78
CA ALA A 586 22.79 2.11 -21.17
C ALA A 586 23.36 1.78 -19.77
N HIS A 587 22.72 0.90 -19.02
CA HIS A 587 23.22 0.30 -17.78
C HIS A 587 23.19 -1.24 -17.87
N GLU A 588 23.49 -1.95 -16.76
CA GLU A 588 23.52 -3.42 -16.71
C GLU A 588 22.30 -4.03 -15.99
N GLU A 589 21.41 -3.20 -15.44
CA GLU A 589 20.27 -3.61 -14.62
C GLU A 589 18.94 -3.31 -15.31
N ASP A 590 18.55 -2.03 -15.35
CA ASP A 590 17.32 -1.50 -15.95
C ASP A 590 17.44 0.03 -16.11
N GLU A 591 16.66 0.64 -17.00
CA GLU A 591 16.72 2.06 -17.33
C GLU A 591 15.34 2.70 -17.52
N SER A 592 15.26 4.02 -17.25
CA SER A 592 14.07 4.82 -17.49
C SER A 592 14.38 6.11 -18.25
N LEU A 593 13.38 6.63 -18.95
CA LEU A 593 13.32 8.00 -19.42
C LEU A 593 12.94 8.95 -18.28
N SER A 594 13.95 9.36 -17.51
CA SER A 594 13.85 10.35 -16.43
C SER A 594 13.89 11.80 -16.94
N ARG A 595 12.99 12.66 -16.46
CA ARG A 595 13.06 14.12 -16.67
C ARG A 595 14.14 14.75 -15.80
N CYS A 596 15.21 15.23 -16.42
CA CYS A 596 16.40 15.78 -15.76
C CYS A 596 16.74 17.23 -16.12
N GLY A 597 15.87 17.91 -16.85
CA GLY A 597 15.94 19.35 -17.11
C GLY A 597 14.97 20.17 -16.26
N ASP A 598 14.57 21.34 -16.77
CA ASP A 598 13.54 22.17 -16.13
C ASP A 598 12.13 21.52 -16.18
N THR A 599 11.16 22.17 -15.54
CA THR A 599 9.77 21.69 -15.45
C THR A 599 8.88 22.24 -16.56
N ASP A 600 9.31 22.19 -17.83
CA ASP A 600 8.53 22.69 -18.97
C ASP A 600 7.86 21.53 -19.73
N ALA A 601 6.53 21.53 -19.77
CA ALA A 601 5.75 20.57 -20.55
C ALA A 601 6.19 20.53 -22.03
N PHE A 602 6.05 19.37 -22.69
CA PHE A 602 6.38 19.11 -24.10
C PHE A 602 7.86 19.31 -24.49
N THR A 603 8.75 19.54 -23.54
CA THR A 603 10.19 19.75 -23.80
C THR A 603 10.94 18.45 -23.63
N THR A 604 10.78 17.54 -24.60
CA THR A 604 11.36 16.18 -24.57
C THR A 604 12.90 16.16 -24.43
N SER A 605 13.59 17.24 -24.79
CA SER A 605 15.04 17.40 -24.56
C SER A 605 15.43 17.58 -23.08
N GLN A 606 14.47 17.54 -22.16
CA GLN A 606 14.70 17.47 -20.71
C GLN A 606 14.77 16.02 -20.21
N PHE A 607 14.37 15.03 -21.01
CA PHE A 607 14.47 13.63 -20.65
C PHE A 607 15.86 13.07 -20.97
N SER A 608 16.34 12.18 -20.12
CA SER A 608 17.58 11.43 -20.28
C SER A 608 17.41 10.03 -19.70
N VAL A 609 18.06 9.05 -20.33
CA VAL A 609 18.18 7.70 -19.79
C VAL A 609 18.89 7.75 -18.44
N ALA A 610 18.32 7.14 -17.42
CA ALA A 610 18.84 7.03 -16.06
C ALA A 610 18.38 5.71 -15.41
N LEU A 611 18.87 5.41 -14.20
CA LEU A 611 18.34 4.29 -13.41
C LEU A 611 16.92 4.60 -12.91
N PRO A 612 15.98 3.63 -12.87
CA PRO A 612 14.63 3.83 -12.36
C PRO A 612 14.57 4.43 -10.94
N SER A 613 13.62 5.34 -10.72
CA SER A 613 13.38 6.03 -9.44
C SER A 613 11.90 6.20 -9.03
N PRO A 614 11.02 5.19 -9.23
CA PRO A 614 9.59 5.31 -8.93
C PRO A 614 9.30 5.74 -7.47
N GLY A 615 8.35 6.64 -7.30
CA GLY A 615 7.98 7.28 -6.04
C GLY A 615 9.01 8.29 -5.52
N GLY A 616 10.07 8.57 -6.30
CA GLY A 616 11.31 9.19 -5.85
C GLY A 616 11.77 10.37 -6.72
N GLN A 617 12.94 10.91 -6.38
CA GLN A 617 13.56 11.94 -7.21
C GLN A 617 14.43 11.29 -8.30
N ASN A 618 14.18 11.66 -9.55
CA ASN A 618 14.92 11.21 -10.74
C ASN A 618 16.43 11.11 -10.53
N ASN A 619 17.00 9.96 -10.91
CA ASN A 619 18.44 9.63 -10.84
C ASN A 619 19.30 10.39 -11.89
N CYS A 620 19.10 11.69 -11.99
CA CYS A 620 19.71 12.55 -12.99
C CYS A 620 21.22 12.67 -12.82
N ASP A 621 21.96 11.95 -13.67
CA ASP A 621 23.42 11.92 -13.60
C ASP A 621 24.01 13.29 -13.98
N THR A 622 24.49 14.01 -12.98
CA THR A 622 25.02 15.39 -13.11
C THR A 622 26.35 15.48 -13.90
N SER A 623 26.77 14.40 -14.56
CA SER A 623 28.05 14.28 -15.26
C SER A 623 28.07 14.88 -16.68
N ASN A 624 26.93 15.36 -17.19
CA ASN A 624 26.81 15.99 -18.50
C ASN A 624 27.07 17.52 -18.54
N ASP A 625 27.72 18.12 -17.52
CA ASP A 625 28.46 19.38 -17.75
C ASP A 625 29.78 19.10 -18.50
N ALA A 626 29.67 19.05 -19.82
CA ALA A 626 30.80 18.96 -20.75
C ALA A 626 31.67 20.24 -20.78
N SER A 627 31.84 20.96 -19.66
CA SER A 627 32.84 22.01 -19.50
C SER A 627 33.15 22.39 -18.01
N THR A 628 33.78 21.50 -17.24
CA THR A 628 35.11 21.79 -16.63
C THR A 628 35.67 20.63 -15.78
N ILE A 629 36.78 20.02 -16.23
CA ILE A 629 37.58 19.14 -15.35
C ILE A 629 38.34 20.01 -14.33
N GLY A 630 37.69 20.25 -13.19
CA GLY A 630 38.31 20.78 -11.98
C GLY A 630 39.18 19.73 -11.30
N LEU A 631 40.48 19.69 -11.64
CA LEU A 631 41.44 18.76 -11.04
C LEU A 631 41.70 19.11 -9.55
N THR A 632 40.87 18.59 -8.63
CA THR A 632 41.11 18.66 -7.18
C THR A 632 41.62 17.33 -6.64
N THR A 633 42.92 17.28 -6.41
CA THR A 633 43.63 16.15 -5.79
C THR A 633 43.20 15.94 -4.33
N LEU A 634 42.76 14.73 -3.97
CA LEU A 634 42.66 14.28 -2.57
C LEU A 634 44.01 13.73 -2.07
N PRO A 635 44.30 13.82 -0.75
CA PRO A 635 45.66 13.71 -0.24
C PRO A 635 46.14 12.26 -0.06
N ALA A 636 47.37 11.98 -0.48
CA ALA A 636 48.04 10.72 -0.21
C ALA A 636 48.74 10.73 1.16
N THR A 637 48.34 9.84 2.08
CA THR A 637 49.12 9.53 3.30
C THR A 637 49.07 8.05 3.68
N THR A 638 49.87 7.22 3.00
CA THR A 638 50.57 6.11 3.68
C THR A 638 51.97 5.93 3.11
N THR A 639 52.96 5.88 4.00
CA THR A 639 54.39 5.96 3.67
C THR A 639 54.96 4.59 3.26
N ILE A 640 55.60 4.50 2.09
CA ILE A 640 56.60 3.46 1.80
C ILE A 640 57.90 4.11 1.35
N ALA A 641 59.02 3.57 1.85
CA ALA A 641 60.34 4.19 1.77
C ALA A 641 60.95 4.19 0.37
N SER A 642 61.79 5.20 0.13
CA SER A 642 62.58 5.43 -1.07
C SER A 642 63.53 4.28 -1.44
N MET A 643 63.53 3.87 -2.72
CA MET A 643 64.75 3.47 -3.46
C MET A 643 64.68 3.99 -4.91
N SER A 644 65.83 4.15 -5.57
CA SER A 644 66.00 5.01 -6.75
C SER A 644 66.69 4.31 -7.94
N ALA A 645 66.21 4.58 -9.17
CA ALA A 645 66.91 4.46 -10.47
C ALA A 645 65.93 4.91 -11.60
N SER A 646 66.07 6.07 -12.25
CA SER A 646 67.00 6.43 -13.35
C SER A 646 66.64 5.91 -14.76
N THR A 647 65.90 6.74 -15.51
CA THR A 647 66.06 7.04 -16.96
C THR A 647 66.26 5.91 -18.00
N SER A 648 65.39 5.85 -19.02
CA SER A 648 65.79 6.23 -20.40
C SER A 648 64.60 6.39 -21.37
N THR A 649 64.81 7.29 -22.34
CA THR A 649 64.17 7.45 -23.67
C THR A 649 63.50 6.19 -24.27
N GLY A 650 62.43 6.25 -25.05
CA GLY A 650 61.78 7.39 -25.71
C GLY A 650 61.41 7.02 -27.15
N THR A 651 60.13 6.82 -27.43
CA THR A 651 59.59 6.54 -28.78
C THR A 651 58.14 6.98 -28.87
N THR A 652 57.84 7.83 -29.86
CA THR A 652 56.46 8.17 -30.26
C THR A 652 55.91 7.11 -31.21
N TRP A 653 54.68 6.65 -30.95
CA TRP A 653 53.88 5.94 -31.95
C TRP A 653 52.48 6.56 -32.02
N SER A 654 52.00 6.73 -33.24
CA SER A 654 50.68 7.29 -33.56
C SER A 654 49.58 6.25 -33.34
N VAL A 655 48.56 6.61 -32.56
CA VAL A 655 47.32 5.81 -32.48
C VAL A 655 46.54 6.00 -33.77
N THR A 656 46.23 4.90 -34.45
CA THR A 656 45.14 4.82 -35.43
C THR A 656 44.10 3.91 -34.82
N THR A 657 42.84 4.36 -34.81
CA THR A 657 41.74 3.64 -34.17
C THR A 657 41.48 2.28 -34.83
N ALA A 658 41.28 1.27 -33.99
CA ALA A 658 40.65 0.01 -34.36
C ALA A 658 39.60 -0.27 -33.30
N ASN A 659 38.34 -0.32 -33.70
CA ASN A 659 37.24 -0.67 -32.81
C ASN A 659 37.47 -2.08 -32.29
N ILE A 660 37.21 -2.29 -31.00
CA ILE A 660 37.07 -3.61 -30.40
C ILE A 660 35.72 -3.59 -29.71
N ASN A 661 34.79 -4.40 -30.19
CA ASN A 661 33.54 -4.63 -29.48
C ASN A 661 33.87 -5.45 -28.24
N GLU A 662 33.49 -4.97 -27.06
CA GLU A 662 33.56 -5.76 -25.84
C GLU A 662 32.31 -6.65 -25.74
N HIS A 663 32.54 -7.95 -25.50
CA HIS A 663 31.61 -8.78 -24.75
C HIS A 663 32.33 -10.08 -24.37
N THR A 664 32.66 -10.24 -23.09
CA THR A 664 32.56 -11.50 -22.32
C THR A 664 33.20 -11.34 -20.94
N THR A 665 32.35 -11.09 -19.93
CA THR A 665 32.67 -11.36 -18.53
C THR A 665 31.53 -12.16 -17.93
N GLY A 666 31.84 -13.37 -17.52
CA GLY A 666 30.97 -14.21 -16.71
C GLY A 666 31.77 -14.73 -15.52
N THR A 667 31.16 -14.63 -14.34
CA THR A 667 31.47 -15.32 -13.07
C THR A 667 32.87 -15.17 -12.47
N THR A 668 32.96 -14.31 -11.44
CA THR A 668 33.92 -14.48 -10.34
C THR A 668 33.45 -15.60 -9.41
N GLN A 669 34.14 -16.74 -9.41
CA GLN A 669 34.15 -17.63 -8.24
C GLN A 669 35.26 -17.20 -7.28
N GLU A 670 34.90 -17.11 -6.01
CA GLU A 670 35.85 -16.95 -4.91
C GLU A 670 36.64 -18.25 -4.73
N LEU A 671 37.98 -18.17 -4.84
CA LEU A 671 38.87 -19.29 -4.51
C LEU A 671 40.06 -18.80 -3.68
N GLU A 672 39.98 -19.04 -2.37
CA GLU A 672 41.18 -19.11 -1.54
C GLU A 672 42.10 -20.23 -2.05
N GLN A 673 43.26 -19.88 -2.63
CA GLN A 673 44.48 -20.63 -2.33
C GLN A 673 45.77 -19.90 -2.71
N THR A 674 46.64 -19.74 -1.72
CA THR A 674 48.02 -19.28 -1.95
C THR A 674 48.86 -20.45 -2.47
N THR A 675 49.39 -20.39 -3.69
CA THR A 675 50.49 -21.28 -4.12
C THR A 675 51.46 -20.54 -5.04
N LEU A 676 52.70 -20.33 -4.59
CA LEU A 676 53.81 -20.05 -5.49
C LEU A 676 54.24 -21.34 -6.20
N ILE A 677 54.61 -21.28 -7.50
CA ILE A 677 55.95 -21.63 -8.02
C ILE A 677 56.03 -21.65 -9.56
N HIS A 678 57.08 -20.98 -10.07
CA HIS A 678 57.80 -21.14 -11.35
C HIS A 678 57.11 -21.04 -12.72
N VAL A 679 57.64 -20.09 -13.50
CA VAL A 679 57.62 -20.06 -14.97
C VAL A 679 58.59 -21.09 -15.54
N HIS A 680 58.17 -21.85 -16.55
CA HIS A 680 59.06 -22.37 -17.59
C HIS A 680 58.42 -22.23 -18.98
N GLY A 681 59.27 -22.05 -20.00
CA GLY A 681 58.91 -21.55 -21.33
C GLY A 681 58.35 -22.58 -22.33
N PRO A 682 58.12 -22.14 -23.58
CA PRO A 682 57.20 -22.81 -24.50
C PRO A 682 57.85 -23.82 -25.46
N THR A 683 57.13 -24.89 -25.81
CA THR A 683 57.40 -25.73 -27.00
C THR A 683 56.12 -26.28 -27.65
N THR A 684 55.68 -25.61 -28.71
CA THR A 684 55.33 -26.16 -30.05
C THR A 684 54.63 -27.53 -30.20
N HIS A 685 53.49 -27.51 -30.93
CA HIS A 685 52.95 -28.56 -31.84
C HIS A 685 52.66 -29.97 -31.24
N GLN A 686 51.71 -30.77 -31.73
CA GLN A 686 51.03 -30.82 -33.04
C GLN A 686 49.68 -31.56 -32.94
N SER A 687 48.83 -31.44 -33.96
CA SER A 687 47.51 -32.10 -34.08
C SER A 687 47.57 -33.56 -34.57
N THR A 688 46.69 -34.42 -34.04
CA THR A 688 46.11 -35.63 -34.68
C THR A 688 44.86 -36.02 -33.86
N SER A 689 43.62 -35.85 -34.33
CA SER A 689 42.88 -36.57 -35.38
C SER A 689 42.16 -37.85 -34.90
N ASP A 690 40.83 -37.72 -34.83
CA ASP A 690 39.78 -38.68 -35.21
C ASP A 690 39.22 -39.78 -34.27
N PRO A 691 37.92 -40.16 -34.46
CA PRO A 691 37.10 -41.05 -33.60
C PRO A 691 37.11 -42.50 -34.20
N PRO A 692 36.09 -43.41 -34.14
CA PRO A 692 34.72 -43.42 -33.56
C PRO A 692 34.32 -44.71 -32.79
N GLY A 693 33.04 -44.83 -32.36
CA GLY A 693 32.47 -46.13 -31.97
C GLY A 693 31.06 -46.14 -31.35
N TYR A 694 30.09 -46.66 -32.11
CA TYR A 694 28.75 -47.15 -31.70
C TYR A 694 28.78 -48.01 -30.41
N THR A 695 27.70 -48.24 -29.62
CA THR A 695 26.38 -48.79 -30.04
C THR A 695 25.33 -48.72 -28.90
N LEU A 696 24.04 -48.80 -29.26
CA LEU A 696 22.88 -48.96 -28.35
C LEU A 696 22.81 -50.33 -27.66
N HIS A 697 22.29 -50.41 -26.42
CA HIS A 697 21.18 -51.33 -26.05
C HIS A 697 20.58 -51.05 -24.66
N SER A 698 19.51 -51.79 -24.32
CA SER A 698 18.44 -51.45 -23.38
C SER A 698 18.28 -52.40 -22.17
N ASN A 699 17.41 -52.00 -21.23
CA ASN A 699 16.62 -52.81 -20.27
C ASN A 699 17.15 -53.08 -18.84
N ASN A 700 16.31 -52.76 -17.83
CA ASN A 700 15.73 -53.63 -16.78
C ASN A 700 15.68 -53.06 -15.34
N ASN A 701 14.44 -52.98 -14.81
CA ASN A 701 14.03 -53.18 -13.40
C ASN A 701 13.88 -54.72 -13.15
N PRO A 702 13.50 -55.31 -11.98
CA PRO A 702 13.11 -54.74 -10.67
C PRO A 702 13.67 -55.47 -9.42
N TYR A 703 13.23 -55.07 -8.21
CA TYR A 703 13.46 -55.82 -6.96
C TYR A 703 12.24 -55.83 -6.00
N HIS A 704 12.05 -56.97 -5.30
CA HIS A 704 11.09 -57.23 -4.21
C HIS A 704 11.60 -58.48 -3.45
N PRO A 705 11.40 -58.69 -2.11
CA PRO A 705 10.20 -59.42 -1.65
C PRO A 705 9.73 -59.28 -0.14
N ARG A 706 8.40 -59.37 0.06
CA ARG A 706 7.58 -60.23 0.99
C ARG A 706 7.70 -60.31 2.55
N CYS A 707 6.56 -60.03 3.21
CA CYS A 707 5.77 -60.85 4.18
C CYS A 707 4.34 -60.21 4.37
N GLY A 708 3.31 -60.69 5.09
CA GLY A 708 2.97 -61.99 5.75
C GLY A 708 2.48 -61.85 7.22
N THR A 709 1.39 -62.45 7.77
CA THR A 709 0.27 -63.31 7.26
C THR A 709 -0.90 -63.50 8.28
N VAL A 710 -2.18 -63.42 7.83
CA VAL A 710 -3.41 -64.18 8.28
C VAL A 710 -4.05 -63.99 9.69
N HIS A 711 -5.37 -63.68 9.75
CA HIS A 711 -6.43 -64.53 10.36
C HIS A 711 -7.89 -64.12 9.99
N ASP A 712 -8.84 -65.02 10.28
CA ASP A 712 -10.23 -65.13 9.78
C ASP A 712 -11.27 -65.08 10.93
N GLU A 713 -12.52 -64.64 10.67
CA GLU A 713 -13.82 -65.25 11.11
C GLU A 713 -15.06 -64.33 10.96
N THR A 714 -16.27 -64.91 11.09
CA THR A 714 -17.56 -64.43 10.54
C THR A 714 -18.71 -64.29 11.56
N HIS A 715 -19.83 -63.66 11.11
CA HIS A 715 -21.20 -63.54 11.69
C HIS A 715 -21.50 -62.23 12.44
N ASN A 716 -22.62 -61.51 12.23
CA ASN A 716 -24.01 -61.97 12.07
C ASN A 716 -24.96 -60.89 11.47
N ARG A 717 -26.11 -61.31 10.92
CA ARG A 717 -27.29 -60.48 10.52
C ARG A 717 -28.38 -60.54 11.65
N PRO A 718 -29.62 -59.97 11.58
CA PRO A 718 -30.34 -59.30 10.47
C PRO A 718 -31.24 -58.05 10.78
N GLY A 719 -31.50 -57.26 9.72
CA GLY A 719 -32.87 -56.91 9.27
C GLY A 719 -33.58 -55.66 9.80
N PHE A 720 -34.09 -54.82 8.87
CA PHE A 720 -35.51 -54.86 8.45
C PHE A 720 -35.68 -54.22 7.05
N ASN A 721 -36.90 -54.01 6.57
CA ASN A 721 -37.25 -54.17 5.14
C ASN A 721 -38.32 -53.16 4.66
N LYS A 722 -38.26 -52.75 3.36
CA LYS A 722 -39.33 -52.06 2.56
C LYS A 722 -39.72 -50.64 3.02
N THR A 723 -40.29 -49.72 2.23
CA THR A 723 -40.66 -49.50 0.79
C THR A 723 -40.95 -47.97 0.67
N ARG A 724 -41.12 -47.25 -0.45
CA ARG A 724 -41.70 -47.56 -1.79
C ARG A 724 -41.38 -46.41 -2.77
N ASN A 725 -41.68 -46.62 -4.06
CA ASN A 725 -41.38 -45.72 -5.20
C ASN A 725 -42.39 -44.56 -5.43
N TYR A 726 -42.00 -43.71 -6.39
CA TYR A 726 -42.76 -42.70 -7.16
C TYR A 726 -42.93 -41.35 -6.45
N THR A 727 -42.77 -40.21 -7.13
CA THR A 727 -42.81 -40.00 -8.60
C THR A 727 -41.63 -39.18 -9.09
#